data_AF-A0A931TAH3-F1
#
_entry.id   AF-A0A931TAH3-F1
#
_cell.length_a   1.000
_cell.length_b   1.000
_cell.length_c   1.000
_cell.angle_alpha   90.00
_cell.angle_beta   90.00
_cell.angle_gamma   90.00
#
_symmetry.space_group_name_H-M   'P 1'
#
loop_
_entity.id
_entity.type
_entity.pdbx_description
1 polymer ?
#
loop_
_entity_poly.entity_id
_entity_poly.type
_entity_poly.pdbx_seq_one_letter_code
_entity_poly.pdbx_strand_id
1 'polypeptide(L)'
;DERRAILTRLLSLEIYGKIQQRANQLAAAARTETEVLTSILERDYADATPERLGEVREALGRAAQEVEVRAASVETLERGRALAVDLRQARRDWTQASEALAELQGDLAEAREEHFEAEDAVREGLEGLRAIEEALAGIAYDPGRHLVLMRAQEQAARLVEIHRRLDDLAVADDRATNVIAQLTRRRDEARRTFEDAEQALAEARARESHARRGREALEHRVGTRATIAAIIQREHRYRDDLRNGDELETAIAALGHRQRDLAERLGERQAALSEARQGLETALQQRKAAVRTVETLRTNEGQVQALADNLATARSRAERARRDVAAAERGAADKRRTLAKTEQRRLGAQTALVSAQDALAALLRAHAAHDLQKTLAAGEPCPVCEQTVLEVPALQPVPDLDNAQRRVTGARADLDAAERALRSAAGDVAAADQAVASFKAGLGEAEADVERLGKEIRELLPADLRGDSDWRARLRTRVERAIRQLEDAERSVMSAQSNVMATSNEVAGIEAESRAIPPQLEERRQVLRGLRGRCREAEAALGKVLGDLPGADAGARLAAIDAALQAAELEVERAVAAGQKAQEVLHGTRVLRTEAEQNVAAETERGQARQDERQRLLAEKQPLETALALVVPNTEDVAGTIEHELAGMVEAKTARDVLLGQQEQRTLASHEARQRLARLEAKIVTLEGQVLEQQTRETAAKDVLGTHLARFATVASEARWELGDGPGDEQERVEALLDLATRSHQEAVRQHAVLVGDAEHLDERVDRAVESRSQLAVARARGEVARELGLLLGANNFQTYVLEGAMKVLTDDGSAHLERVSDGRYRLHYDGLDFQVVDRWNADAVRSVKTLSGGETFLTSLALALALAERLADLGAGAYGHEALESLFIDEGFGALDTDETLDQVIQALEALQTNHRVLGVVTHLTQLAERMPTHIRVKKAPEGSWIEVER
;
A
#
# COMPACT_ATOMS: atom_id res chain seq x y z
N ASP A 1 75.03 -15.53 72.27
CA ASP A 1 73.56 -15.73 72.34
C ASP A 1 72.85 -14.83 73.35
N GLU A 2 73.21 -14.85 74.64
CA GLU A 2 72.52 -14.03 75.68
C GLU A 2 72.32 -12.55 75.32
N ARG A 3 73.35 -11.87 74.78
CA ARG A 3 73.25 -10.46 74.34
C ARG A 3 72.19 -10.24 73.25
N ARG A 4 72.07 -11.17 72.30
CA ARG A 4 71.04 -11.13 71.25
C ARG A 4 69.65 -11.37 71.85
N ALA A 5 69.53 -12.27 72.84
CA ALA A 5 68.27 -12.51 73.56
C ALA A 5 67.82 -11.29 74.39
N ILE A 6 68.73 -10.59 75.05
CA ILE A 6 68.44 -9.34 75.80
C ILE A 6 67.89 -8.27 74.84
N LEU A 7 68.58 -7.99 73.74
CA LEU A 7 68.12 -6.99 72.76
C LEU A 7 66.82 -7.41 72.05
N THR A 8 66.60 -8.70 71.81
CA THR A 8 65.33 -9.21 71.24
C THR A 8 64.14 -8.90 72.15
N ARG A 9 64.32 -8.96 73.48
CA ARG A 9 63.31 -8.57 74.48
C ARG A 9 63.14 -7.06 74.57
N LEU A 10 64.23 -6.31 74.72
CA LEU A 10 64.20 -4.85 74.81
C LEU A 10 63.56 -4.18 73.59
N LEU A 11 63.76 -4.74 72.40
CA LEU A 11 63.15 -4.29 71.14
C LEU A 11 61.76 -4.91 70.88
N SER A 12 61.21 -5.68 71.82
CA SER A 12 59.92 -6.38 71.72
C SER A 12 59.73 -7.23 70.45
N LEU A 13 60.82 -7.75 69.86
CA LEU A 13 60.79 -8.41 68.55
C LEU A 13 60.02 -9.74 68.54
N GLU A 14 59.69 -10.28 69.72
CA GLU A 14 58.80 -11.42 69.90
C GLU A 14 57.42 -11.22 69.24
N ILE A 15 56.96 -9.97 69.09
CA ILE A 15 55.71 -9.67 68.37
C ILE A 15 55.75 -10.13 66.92
N TYR A 16 56.91 -10.04 66.24
CA TYR A 16 57.07 -10.49 64.86
C TYR A 16 57.00 -12.02 64.74
N GLY A 17 57.43 -12.77 65.76
CA GLY A 17 57.22 -14.22 65.83
C GLY A 17 55.73 -14.59 65.97
N LYS A 18 54.98 -13.84 66.78
CA LYS A 18 53.51 -14.00 66.92
C LYS A 18 52.79 -13.62 65.61
N ILE A 19 53.21 -12.55 64.94
CA ILE A 19 52.70 -12.15 63.63
C ILE A 19 53.01 -13.23 62.58
N GLN A 20 54.23 -13.77 62.56
CA GLN A 20 54.61 -14.86 61.66
C GLN A 20 53.75 -16.11 61.90
N GLN A 21 53.57 -16.53 63.15
CA GLN A 21 52.72 -17.66 63.50
C GLN A 21 51.27 -17.42 63.06
N ARG A 22 50.75 -16.20 63.24
CA ARG A 22 49.41 -15.81 62.79
C ARG A 22 49.29 -15.77 61.27
N ALA A 23 50.31 -15.28 60.57
CA ALA A 23 50.37 -15.26 59.11
C ALA A 23 50.39 -16.68 58.54
N ASN A 24 51.20 -17.59 59.12
CA ASN A 24 51.22 -19.00 58.76
C ASN A 24 49.86 -19.70 59.02
N GLN A 25 49.18 -19.40 60.12
CA GLN A 25 47.81 -19.88 60.38
C GLN A 25 46.81 -19.36 59.34
N LEU A 26 46.88 -18.07 58.99
CA LEU A 26 45.99 -17.46 58.00
C LEU A 26 46.24 -18.01 56.59
N ALA A 27 47.50 -18.27 56.23
CA ALA A 27 47.89 -18.91 54.98
C ALA A 27 47.41 -20.37 54.90
N ALA A 28 47.54 -21.13 55.99
CA ALA A 28 47.02 -22.50 56.07
C ALA A 28 45.49 -22.55 55.96
N ALA A 29 44.79 -21.67 56.68
CA ALA A 29 43.33 -21.57 56.60
C ALA A 29 42.85 -21.17 55.19
N ALA A 30 43.49 -20.16 54.60
CA ALA A 30 43.21 -19.73 53.23
C ALA A 30 43.49 -20.86 52.22
N ARG A 31 44.55 -21.64 52.40
CA ARG A 31 44.83 -22.80 51.55
C ARG A 31 43.69 -23.82 51.60
N THR A 32 43.24 -24.25 52.78
CA THR A 32 42.11 -25.17 52.91
C THR A 32 40.83 -24.60 52.28
N GLU A 33 40.56 -23.32 52.48
CA GLU A 33 39.45 -22.59 51.86
C GLU A 33 39.54 -22.60 50.32
N THR A 34 40.73 -22.37 49.74
CA THR A 34 40.95 -22.47 48.28
C THR A 34 40.83 -23.90 47.74
N GLU A 35 41.28 -24.92 48.48
CA GLU A 35 41.16 -26.32 48.09
C GLU A 35 39.69 -26.77 48.06
N VAL A 36 38.89 -26.37 49.07
CA VAL A 36 37.44 -26.62 49.11
C VAL A 36 36.69 -25.89 47.99
N LEU A 37 36.93 -24.58 47.81
CA LEU A 37 36.27 -23.80 46.76
C LEU A 37 36.65 -24.25 45.35
N THR A 38 37.90 -24.67 45.12
CA THR A 38 38.32 -25.25 43.84
C THR A 38 37.60 -26.58 43.60
N SER A 39 37.51 -27.46 44.60
CA SER A 39 36.78 -28.73 44.48
C SER A 39 35.28 -28.55 44.22
N ILE A 40 34.63 -27.56 44.83
CA ILE A 40 33.21 -27.24 44.58
C ILE A 40 33.02 -26.76 43.14
N LEU A 41 33.89 -25.88 42.66
CA LEU A 41 33.83 -25.37 41.28
C LEU A 41 34.07 -26.46 40.22
N GLU A 42 35.02 -27.37 40.45
CA GLU A 42 35.33 -28.48 39.55
C GLU A 42 34.25 -29.58 39.56
N ARG A 43 33.53 -29.77 40.67
CA ARG A 43 32.57 -30.86 40.82
C ARG A 43 31.12 -30.47 40.49
N ASP A 44 30.67 -29.34 41.02
CA ASP A 44 29.25 -28.98 41.02
C ASP A 44 28.92 -27.87 40.00
N TYR A 45 29.95 -27.18 39.45
CA TYR A 45 29.81 -26.00 38.57
C TYR A 45 30.71 -26.04 37.30
N ALA A 46 31.24 -27.19 36.89
CA ALA A 46 32.17 -27.28 35.76
C ALA A 46 31.56 -26.84 34.40
N ASP A 47 30.28 -27.12 34.20
CA ASP A 47 29.46 -26.76 33.03
C ASP A 47 28.75 -25.40 33.18
N ALA A 48 28.77 -24.81 34.38
CA ALA A 48 28.15 -23.53 34.70
C ALA A 48 29.03 -22.35 34.24
N THR A 49 29.04 -22.14 32.92
CA THR A 49 29.81 -21.06 32.26
C THR A 49 28.88 -20.05 31.57
N PRO A 50 29.21 -18.74 31.57
CA PRO A 50 28.44 -17.73 30.85
C PRO A 50 28.28 -18.03 29.35
N GLU A 51 29.30 -18.64 28.74
CA GLU A 51 29.30 -19.07 27.34
C GLU A 51 28.21 -20.14 27.11
N ARG A 52 28.16 -21.18 27.95
CA ARG A 52 27.15 -22.24 27.87
C ARG A 52 25.73 -21.72 28.11
N LEU A 53 25.58 -20.77 29.02
CA LEU A 53 24.32 -20.06 29.26
C LEU A 53 23.88 -19.25 28.04
N GLY A 54 24.82 -18.63 27.32
CA GLY A 54 24.59 -18.00 26.02
C GLY A 54 24.06 -18.98 24.97
N GLU A 55 24.71 -20.13 24.81
CA GLU A 55 24.27 -21.20 23.89
C GLU A 55 22.84 -21.68 24.19
N VAL A 56 22.50 -21.88 25.46
CA VAL A 56 21.15 -22.31 25.88
C VAL A 56 20.12 -21.19 25.64
N ARG A 57 20.46 -19.92 25.90
CA ARG A 57 19.58 -18.77 25.60
C ARG A 57 19.35 -18.59 24.09
N GLU A 58 20.35 -18.83 23.24
CA GLU A 58 20.17 -18.86 21.78
C GLU A 58 19.35 -20.06 21.28
N ALA A 59 19.47 -21.22 21.92
CA ALA A 59 18.61 -22.37 21.65
C ALA A 59 17.16 -22.09 22.06
N LEU A 60 16.96 -21.47 23.23
CA LEU A 60 15.65 -21.05 23.74
C LEU A 60 14.97 -20.04 22.79
N GLY A 61 15.70 -19.02 22.32
CA GLY A 61 15.18 -18.04 21.36
C GLY A 61 14.71 -18.67 20.04
N ARG A 62 15.46 -19.65 19.53
CA ARG A 62 15.04 -20.43 18.34
C ARG A 62 13.81 -21.31 18.63
N ALA A 63 13.78 -21.98 19.77
CA ALA A 63 12.63 -22.79 20.17
C ALA A 63 11.35 -21.95 20.36
N ALA A 64 11.47 -20.73 20.89
CA ALA A 64 10.35 -19.79 21.02
C ALA A 64 9.78 -19.40 19.65
N GLN A 65 10.67 -19.08 18.69
CA GLN A 65 10.27 -18.78 17.33
C GLN A 65 9.61 -19.98 16.64
N GLU A 66 10.11 -21.20 16.85
CA GLU A 66 9.46 -22.42 16.35
C GLU A 66 8.07 -22.66 16.97
N VAL A 67 7.88 -22.34 18.25
CA VAL A 67 6.57 -22.42 18.92
C VAL A 67 5.56 -21.48 18.25
N GLU A 68 5.93 -20.21 18.01
CA GLU A 68 5.08 -19.22 17.35
C GLU A 68 4.73 -19.62 15.91
N VAL A 69 5.72 -20.04 15.12
CA VAL A 69 5.53 -20.46 13.72
C VAL A 69 4.59 -21.66 13.62
N ARG A 70 4.74 -22.65 14.52
CA ARG A 70 3.84 -23.82 14.58
C ARG A 70 2.45 -23.45 15.13
N ALA A 71 2.34 -22.48 16.04
CA ALA A 71 1.03 -21.98 16.51
C ALA A 71 0.23 -21.31 15.38
N ALA A 72 0.87 -20.41 14.62
CA ALA A 72 0.25 -19.76 13.45
C ALA A 72 -0.16 -20.77 12.36
N SER A 73 0.59 -21.88 12.24
CA SER A 73 0.25 -22.99 11.34
C SER A 73 -1.03 -23.72 11.78
N VAL A 74 -1.19 -23.97 13.08
CA VAL A 74 -2.42 -24.55 13.65
C VAL A 74 -3.61 -23.61 13.42
N GLU A 75 -3.49 -22.33 13.76
CA GLU A 75 -4.57 -21.35 13.56
C GLU A 75 -4.99 -21.24 12.08
N THR A 76 -4.03 -21.26 11.16
CA THR A 76 -4.31 -21.24 9.71
C THR A 76 -5.11 -22.46 9.26
N LEU A 77 -4.81 -23.64 9.81
CA LEU A 77 -5.53 -24.88 9.52
C LEU A 77 -6.90 -24.96 10.21
N GLU A 78 -7.07 -24.40 11.41
CA GLU A 78 -8.39 -24.30 12.05
C GLU A 78 -9.37 -23.45 11.23
N ARG A 79 -8.90 -22.32 10.68
CA ARG A 79 -9.66 -21.50 9.73
C ARG A 79 -9.93 -22.25 8.43
N GLY A 80 -8.92 -22.98 7.92
CA GLY A 80 -9.06 -23.88 6.77
C GLY A 80 -10.13 -24.96 6.97
N ARG A 81 -10.29 -25.49 8.18
CA ARG A 81 -11.30 -26.52 8.49
C ARG A 81 -12.73 -25.99 8.32
N ALA A 82 -13.00 -24.78 8.83
CA ALA A 82 -14.31 -24.14 8.65
C ALA A 82 -14.65 -23.97 7.15
N LEU A 83 -13.70 -23.43 6.38
CA LEU A 83 -13.82 -23.29 4.92
C LEU A 83 -14.02 -24.62 4.20
N ALA A 84 -13.38 -25.70 4.64
CA ALA A 84 -13.56 -27.03 4.06
C ALA A 84 -14.95 -27.63 4.36
N VAL A 85 -15.54 -27.33 5.52
CA VAL A 85 -16.94 -27.69 5.85
C VAL A 85 -17.91 -26.90 4.97
N ASP A 86 -17.72 -25.58 4.84
CA ASP A 86 -18.56 -24.71 4.00
C ASP A 86 -18.50 -25.13 2.53
N LEU A 87 -17.30 -25.44 2.01
CA LEU A 87 -17.10 -25.98 0.66
C LEU A 87 -17.85 -27.30 0.44
N ARG A 88 -17.77 -28.22 1.41
CA ARG A 88 -18.48 -29.52 1.36
C ARG A 88 -20.00 -29.36 1.45
N GLN A 89 -20.51 -28.27 2.03
CA GLN A 89 -21.93 -27.96 2.02
C GLN A 89 -22.35 -27.33 0.69
N ALA A 90 -21.66 -26.28 0.23
CA ALA A 90 -21.94 -25.60 -1.05
C ALA A 90 -21.94 -26.58 -2.24
N ARG A 91 -20.98 -27.51 -2.30
CA ARG A 91 -20.90 -28.54 -3.35
C ARG A 91 -22.07 -29.53 -3.30
N ARG A 92 -22.61 -29.85 -2.11
CA ARG A 92 -23.82 -30.68 -1.96
C ARG A 92 -25.06 -29.93 -2.40
N ASP A 93 -25.23 -28.69 -1.97
CA ASP A 93 -26.36 -27.83 -2.36
C ASP A 93 -26.37 -27.59 -3.88
N TRP A 94 -25.20 -27.36 -4.49
CA TRP A 94 -25.03 -27.24 -5.95
C TRP A 94 -25.42 -28.52 -6.69
N THR A 95 -25.01 -29.70 -6.18
CA THR A 95 -25.34 -30.99 -6.80
C THR A 95 -26.85 -31.22 -6.80
N GLN A 96 -27.50 -31.01 -5.65
CA GLN A 96 -28.97 -31.17 -5.51
C GLN A 96 -29.75 -30.18 -6.40
N ALA A 97 -29.30 -28.92 -6.48
CA ALA A 97 -29.93 -27.92 -7.35
C ALA A 97 -29.74 -28.24 -8.84
N SER A 98 -28.59 -28.83 -9.21
CA SER A 98 -28.30 -29.24 -10.59
C SER A 98 -29.09 -30.47 -11.03
N GLU A 99 -29.28 -31.45 -10.14
CA GLU A 99 -30.15 -32.61 -10.36
C GLU A 99 -31.61 -32.17 -10.55
N ALA A 100 -32.14 -31.33 -9.65
CA ALA A 100 -33.50 -30.80 -9.75
C ALA A 100 -33.73 -29.91 -10.99
N LEU A 101 -32.69 -29.21 -11.45
CA LEU A 101 -32.73 -28.45 -12.71
C LEU A 101 -32.79 -29.38 -13.93
N ALA A 102 -32.02 -30.47 -13.94
CA ALA A 102 -32.03 -31.45 -15.01
C ALA A 102 -33.40 -32.17 -15.15
N GLU A 103 -34.04 -32.52 -14.02
CA GLU A 103 -35.42 -33.05 -14.03
C GLU A 103 -36.41 -32.07 -14.68
N LEU A 104 -36.42 -30.80 -14.23
CA LEU A 104 -37.33 -29.79 -14.78
C LEU A 104 -37.05 -29.45 -16.25
N GLN A 105 -35.80 -29.53 -16.71
CA GLN A 105 -35.48 -29.37 -18.13
C GLN A 105 -36.04 -30.52 -18.98
N GLY A 106 -36.16 -31.73 -18.41
CA GLY A 106 -36.92 -32.84 -19.00
C GLY A 106 -38.41 -32.53 -19.09
N ASP A 107 -39.04 -32.13 -17.97
CA ASP A 107 -40.46 -31.74 -17.91
C ASP A 107 -40.79 -30.61 -18.91
N LEU A 108 -39.87 -29.66 -19.13
CA LEU A 108 -40.02 -28.57 -20.08
C LEU A 108 -39.98 -29.06 -21.54
N ALA A 109 -39.20 -30.10 -21.86
CA ALA A 109 -39.19 -30.68 -23.20
C ALA A 109 -40.53 -31.37 -23.52
N GLU A 110 -41.05 -32.17 -22.58
CA GLU A 110 -42.37 -32.80 -22.71
C GLU A 110 -43.49 -31.74 -22.85
N ALA A 111 -43.49 -30.71 -22.00
CA ALA A 111 -44.48 -29.62 -22.07
C ALA A 111 -44.38 -28.77 -23.36
N ARG A 112 -43.22 -28.74 -24.03
CA ARG A 112 -43.04 -28.09 -25.35
C ARG A 112 -43.65 -28.92 -26.46
N GLU A 113 -43.50 -30.24 -26.40
CA GLU A 113 -44.11 -31.18 -27.34
C GLU A 113 -45.64 -31.16 -27.20
N GLU A 114 -46.18 -31.26 -25.97
CA GLU A 114 -47.62 -31.10 -25.68
C GLU A 114 -48.20 -29.79 -26.22
N HIS A 115 -47.49 -28.66 -26.05
CA HIS A 115 -47.94 -27.36 -26.56
C HIS A 115 -47.94 -27.29 -28.10
N PHE A 116 -46.92 -27.88 -28.74
CA PHE A 116 -46.81 -27.94 -30.19
C PHE A 116 -47.90 -28.82 -30.82
N GLU A 117 -48.11 -30.04 -30.31
CA GLU A 117 -49.17 -30.94 -30.76
C GLU A 117 -50.56 -30.29 -30.62
N ALA A 118 -50.81 -29.58 -29.51
CA ALA A 118 -52.06 -28.88 -29.30
C ALA A 118 -52.28 -27.70 -30.27
N GLU A 119 -51.24 -26.96 -30.66
CA GLU A 119 -51.35 -25.91 -31.69
C GLU A 119 -51.47 -26.49 -33.12
N ASP A 120 -50.86 -27.64 -33.41
CA ASP A 120 -51.00 -28.34 -34.69
C ASP A 120 -52.42 -28.90 -34.86
N ALA A 121 -52.96 -29.57 -33.85
CA ALA A 121 -54.33 -30.07 -33.84
C ALA A 121 -55.38 -28.94 -34.00
N VAL A 122 -55.16 -27.76 -33.41
CA VAL A 122 -56.01 -26.57 -33.64
C VAL A 122 -55.94 -26.13 -35.11
N ARG A 123 -54.79 -26.25 -35.79
CA ARG A 123 -54.62 -25.87 -37.19
C ARG A 123 -55.37 -26.82 -38.12
N GLU A 124 -55.16 -28.13 -37.98
CA GLU A 124 -55.81 -29.16 -38.80
C GLU A 124 -57.35 -29.07 -38.75
N GLY A 125 -57.92 -28.77 -37.58
CA GLY A 125 -59.37 -28.66 -37.41
C GLY A 125 -59.99 -27.47 -38.16
N LEU A 126 -59.24 -26.37 -38.34
CA LEU A 126 -59.67 -25.23 -39.15
C LEU A 126 -59.61 -25.53 -40.67
N GLU A 127 -58.68 -26.39 -41.09
CA GLU A 127 -58.54 -26.80 -42.49
C GLU A 127 -59.64 -27.80 -42.89
N GLY A 128 -59.94 -28.78 -42.01
CA GLY A 128 -61.03 -29.73 -42.22
C GLY A 128 -62.42 -29.08 -42.31
N LEU A 129 -62.66 -28.00 -41.55
CA LEU A 129 -63.90 -27.23 -41.64
C LEU A 129 -64.08 -26.52 -42.99
N ARG A 130 -62.99 -26.03 -43.61
CA ARG A 130 -63.05 -25.34 -44.92
C ARG A 130 -63.36 -26.30 -46.07
N ALA A 131 -62.75 -27.49 -46.07
CA ALA A 131 -62.92 -28.46 -47.16
C ALA A 131 -64.39 -28.94 -47.34
N ILE A 132 -65.16 -29.00 -46.24
CA ILE A 132 -66.56 -29.44 -46.26
C ILE A 132 -67.50 -28.35 -46.79
N GLU A 133 -67.17 -27.06 -46.60
CA GLU A 133 -67.96 -25.95 -47.12
C GLU A 133 -67.87 -25.84 -48.65
N GLU A 134 -66.77 -26.28 -49.27
CA GLU A 134 -66.59 -26.32 -50.73
C GLU A 134 -67.33 -27.50 -51.40
N ALA A 135 -67.50 -28.63 -50.70
CA ALA A 135 -68.05 -29.87 -51.28
C ALA A 135 -69.58 -29.86 -51.48
N LEU A 136 -70.33 -28.96 -50.82
CA LEU A 136 -71.79 -29.00 -50.73
C LEU A 136 -72.56 -28.46 -51.97
N ALA A 137 -71.90 -28.24 -53.11
CA ALA A 137 -72.37 -27.27 -54.12
C ALA A 137 -72.96 -27.76 -55.48
N GLY A 138 -73.08 -29.06 -55.84
CA GLY A 138 -73.11 -29.40 -57.30
C GLY A 138 -73.85 -30.61 -57.96
N ILE A 139 -74.77 -31.38 -57.34
CA ILE A 139 -74.97 -32.82 -57.71
C ILE A 139 -76.46 -33.25 -58.00
N ALA A 140 -76.76 -34.17 -58.96
CA ALA A 140 -78.12 -34.67 -59.33
C ALA A 140 -78.21 -35.96 -60.24
N TYR A 141 -79.17 -36.90 -60.00
CA TYR A 141 -79.05 -38.39 -60.24
C TYR A 141 -80.13 -39.15 -61.11
N ASP A 142 -79.81 -40.35 -61.70
CA ASP A 142 -80.76 -41.40 -62.23
C ASP A 142 -80.12 -42.84 -62.48
N PRO A 143 -80.75 -44.03 -62.22
CA PRO A 143 -80.08 -45.35 -62.22
C PRO A 143 -80.61 -46.50 -63.13
N GLY A 144 -79.73 -47.19 -63.88
CA GLY A 144 -80.09 -48.47 -64.54
C GLY A 144 -79.02 -49.32 -65.25
N ARG A 145 -77.72 -48.97 -65.22
CA ARG A 145 -76.71 -49.48 -66.20
C ARG A 145 -75.62 -50.44 -65.68
N HIS A 146 -75.66 -50.85 -64.41
CA HIS A 146 -74.46 -51.30 -63.68
C HIS A 146 -74.08 -52.81 -63.76
N LEU A 147 -75.01 -53.74 -64.01
CA LEU A 147 -74.87 -55.13 -63.51
C LEU A 147 -74.02 -56.15 -64.33
N VAL A 148 -73.42 -55.80 -65.47
CA VAL A 148 -72.95 -56.82 -66.46
C VAL A 148 -71.43 -57.09 -66.49
N LEU A 149 -70.58 -56.22 -65.93
CA LEU A 149 -69.14 -56.17 -66.28
C LEU A 149 -68.15 -57.04 -65.46
N MET A 150 -68.57 -57.72 -64.38
CA MET A 150 -67.61 -58.20 -63.36
C MET A 150 -66.83 -59.53 -63.58
N ARG A 151 -67.15 -60.39 -64.56
CA ARG A 151 -66.73 -61.82 -64.51
C ARG A 151 -65.42 -62.24 -65.19
N ALA A 152 -64.60 -61.33 -65.73
CA ALA A 152 -63.50 -61.70 -66.65
C ALA A 152 -62.05 -61.52 -66.14
N GLN A 153 -61.82 -60.96 -64.94
CA GLN A 153 -60.52 -60.38 -64.57
C GLN A 153 -59.52 -61.34 -63.87
N GLU A 154 -59.98 -62.44 -63.28
CA GLU A 154 -59.27 -63.07 -62.15
C GLU A 154 -58.08 -63.99 -62.51
N GLN A 155 -58.05 -64.55 -63.72
CA GLN A 155 -57.09 -65.63 -64.05
C GLN A 155 -55.70 -65.12 -64.51
N ALA A 156 -55.55 -63.85 -64.87
CA ALA A 156 -54.34 -63.35 -65.53
C ALA A 156 -53.16 -63.00 -64.60
N ALA A 157 -53.43 -62.66 -63.34
CA ALA A 157 -52.43 -62.05 -62.46
C ALA A 157 -51.30 -63.01 -62.00
N ARG A 158 -51.59 -64.31 -61.88
CA ARG A 158 -50.76 -65.25 -61.11
C ARG A 158 -49.46 -65.69 -61.80
N LEU A 159 -49.32 -65.46 -63.11
CA LEU A 159 -48.16 -65.88 -63.91
C LEU A 159 -47.01 -64.89 -63.95
N VAL A 160 -47.32 -63.61 -63.78
CA VAL A 160 -46.35 -62.52 -63.79
C VAL A 160 -45.45 -62.57 -62.55
N GLU A 161 -45.99 -63.05 -61.42
CA GLU A 161 -45.27 -63.06 -60.14
C GLU A 161 -44.12 -64.09 -60.09
N ILE A 162 -44.29 -65.28 -60.67
CA ILE A 162 -43.28 -66.36 -60.61
C ILE A 162 -42.00 -65.97 -61.36
N HIS A 163 -42.12 -65.29 -62.52
CA HIS A 163 -40.97 -64.84 -63.30
C HIS A 163 -40.09 -63.86 -62.52
N ARG A 164 -40.72 -62.84 -61.91
CA ARG A 164 -40.01 -61.75 -61.22
C ARG A 164 -39.07 -62.25 -60.12
N ARG A 165 -39.48 -63.29 -59.37
CA ARG A 165 -38.70 -63.82 -58.23
C ARG A 165 -37.42 -64.57 -58.61
N LEU A 166 -37.34 -65.13 -59.82
CA LEU A 166 -36.15 -65.85 -60.27
C LEU A 166 -35.01 -64.91 -60.69
N ASP A 167 -35.34 -63.77 -61.30
CA ASP A 167 -34.36 -62.74 -61.67
C ASP A 167 -33.78 -62.03 -60.43
N ASP A 168 -34.63 -61.74 -59.42
CA ASP A 168 -34.22 -61.15 -58.14
C ASP A 168 -33.11 -61.98 -57.43
N LEU A 169 -33.19 -63.32 -57.50
CA LEU A 169 -32.21 -64.22 -56.87
C LEU A 169 -30.86 -64.23 -57.58
N ALA A 170 -30.81 -64.13 -58.91
CA ALA A 170 -29.56 -64.14 -59.66
C ALA A 170 -28.71 -62.88 -59.35
N VAL A 171 -29.36 -61.72 -59.24
CA VAL A 171 -28.71 -60.44 -58.91
C VAL A 171 -28.12 -60.44 -57.49
N ALA A 172 -28.63 -61.27 -56.58
CA ALA A 172 -28.15 -61.35 -55.19
C ALA A 172 -26.79 -62.06 -55.05
N ASP A 173 -26.54 -63.13 -55.82
CA ASP A 173 -25.28 -63.89 -55.72
C ASP A 173 -24.08 -63.18 -56.34
N ASP A 174 -24.28 -62.45 -57.44
CA ASP A 174 -23.24 -61.59 -58.03
C ASP A 174 -22.81 -60.46 -57.07
N ARG A 175 -23.75 -59.95 -56.26
CA ARG A 175 -23.45 -58.96 -55.22
C ARG A 175 -22.66 -59.56 -54.06
N ALA A 176 -23.06 -60.75 -53.57
CA ALA A 176 -22.37 -61.42 -52.46
C ALA A 176 -20.91 -61.77 -52.79
N THR A 177 -20.64 -62.25 -54.01
CA THR A 177 -19.28 -62.58 -54.48
C THR A 177 -18.34 -61.36 -54.41
N ASN A 178 -18.84 -60.18 -54.78
CA ASN A 178 -18.07 -58.93 -54.69
C ASN A 178 -17.80 -58.49 -53.24
N VAL A 179 -18.76 -58.67 -52.33
CA VAL A 179 -18.59 -58.33 -50.90
C VAL A 179 -17.52 -59.20 -50.24
N ILE A 180 -17.52 -60.52 -50.48
CA ILE A 180 -16.50 -61.44 -49.94
C ILE A 180 -15.09 -61.06 -50.42
N ALA A 181 -14.96 -60.68 -51.70
CA ALA A 181 -13.69 -60.24 -52.27
C ALA A 181 -13.17 -58.92 -51.64
N GLN A 182 -14.06 -57.99 -51.28
CA GLN A 182 -13.69 -56.74 -50.60
C GLN A 182 -13.27 -56.98 -49.14
N LEU A 183 -14.01 -57.80 -48.39
CA LEU A 183 -13.69 -58.13 -46.99
C LEU A 183 -12.35 -58.88 -46.89
N THR A 184 -12.05 -59.78 -47.83
CA THR A 184 -10.77 -60.50 -47.88
C THR A 184 -9.57 -59.56 -48.04
N ARG A 185 -9.67 -58.53 -48.91
CA ARG A 185 -8.62 -57.51 -49.06
C ARG A 185 -8.39 -56.72 -47.78
N ARG A 186 -9.47 -56.28 -47.12
CA ARG A 186 -9.40 -55.54 -45.84
C ARG A 186 -8.70 -56.35 -44.74
N ARG A 187 -8.95 -57.65 -44.64
CA ARG A 187 -8.25 -58.55 -43.71
C ARG A 187 -6.74 -58.58 -43.99
N ASP A 188 -6.35 -58.71 -45.25
CA ASP A 188 -4.94 -58.84 -45.64
C ASP A 188 -4.18 -57.50 -45.52
N GLU A 189 -4.86 -56.37 -45.72
CA GLU A 189 -4.35 -55.02 -45.41
C GLU A 189 -4.14 -54.82 -43.90
N ALA A 190 -5.14 -55.17 -43.07
CA ALA A 190 -5.05 -55.09 -41.60
C ALA A 190 -3.98 -56.01 -41.01
N ARG A 191 -3.63 -57.10 -41.70
CA ARG A 191 -2.51 -57.97 -41.31
C ARG A 191 -1.16 -57.30 -41.51
N ARG A 192 -0.94 -56.63 -42.66
CA ARG A 192 0.35 -55.96 -42.94
C ARG A 192 0.61 -54.81 -41.98
N THR A 193 -0.40 -54.00 -41.70
CA THR A 193 -0.27 -52.89 -40.74
C THR A 193 -0.02 -53.37 -39.30
N PHE A 194 -0.46 -54.58 -38.94
CA PHE A 194 -0.10 -55.22 -37.68
C PHE A 194 1.39 -55.65 -37.67
N GLU A 195 1.86 -56.33 -38.73
CA GLU A 195 3.26 -56.76 -38.87
C GLU A 195 4.24 -55.56 -38.86
N ASP A 196 3.91 -54.46 -39.55
CA ASP A 196 4.68 -53.21 -39.54
C ASP A 196 4.74 -52.55 -38.15
N ALA A 197 3.63 -52.58 -37.40
CA ALA A 197 3.54 -52.00 -36.06
C ALA A 197 4.29 -52.82 -34.98
N GLU A 198 4.38 -54.14 -35.12
CA GLU A 198 5.23 -54.98 -34.25
C GLU A 198 6.71 -54.64 -34.43
N GLN A 199 7.16 -54.44 -35.68
CA GLN A 199 8.54 -54.03 -35.96
C GLN A 199 8.85 -52.64 -35.39
N ALA A 200 7.96 -51.67 -35.58
CA ALA A 200 8.11 -50.32 -35.01
C ALA A 200 8.22 -50.33 -33.47
N LEU A 201 7.44 -51.18 -32.79
CA LEU A 201 7.51 -51.35 -31.33
C LEU A 201 8.84 -51.96 -30.87
N ALA A 202 9.39 -52.91 -31.62
CA ALA A 202 10.71 -53.50 -31.33
C ALA A 202 11.84 -52.47 -31.46
N GLU A 203 11.81 -51.64 -32.51
CA GLU A 203 12.78 -50.55 -32.69
C GLU A 203 12.68 -49.48 -31.61
N ALA A 204 11.46 -49.09 -31.21
CA ALA A 204 11.24 -48.13 -30.12
C ALA A 204 11.84 -48.61 -28.79
N ARG A 205 11.61 -49.88 -28.41
CA ARG A 205 12.18 -50.48 -27.20
C ARG A 205 13.71 -50.58 -27.24
N ALA A 206 14.29 -50.84 -28.40
CA ALA A 206 15.75 -50.85 -28.56
C ALA A 206 16.36 -49.45 -28.35
N ARG A 207 15.71 -48.40 -28.88
CA ARG A 207 16.12 -46.99 -28.67
C ARG A 207 15.97 -46.56 -27.21
N GLU A 208 14.85 -46.87 -26.57
CA GLU A 208 14.62 -46.61 -25.14
C GLU A 208 15.75 -47.22 -24.28
N SER A 209 16.05 -48.51 -24.50
CA SER A 209 17.12 -49.21 -23.78
C SER A 209 18.51 -48.62 -24.02
N HIS A 210 18.77 -48.04 -25.20
CA HIS A 210 20.04 -47.38 -25.49
C HIS A 210 20.14 -46.02 -24.79
N ALA A 211 19.11 -45.18 -24.93
CA ALA A 211 19.06 -43.85 -24.30
C ALA A 211 19.13 -43.94 -22.76
N ARG A 212 18.43 -44.91 -22.15
CA ARG A 212 18.44 -45.14 -20.70
C ARG A 212 19.84 -45.47 -20.16
N ARG A 213 20.61 -46.32 -20.88
CA ARG A 213 22.00 -46.63 -20.54
C ARG A 213 22.95 -45.44 -20.76
N GLY A 214 22.69 -44.60 -21.77
CA GLY A 214 23.42 -43.35 -21.98
C GLY A 214 23.25 -42.38 -20.80
N ARG A 215 22.00 -42.23 -20.32
CA ARG A 215 21.63 -41.42 -19.14
C ARG A 215 22.33 -41.93 -17.87
N GLU A 216 22.23 -43.23 -17.59
CA GLU A 216 22.87 -43.88 -16.43
C GLU A 216 24.42 -43.75 -16.44
N ALA A 217 25.05 -43.85 -17.62
CA ALA A 217 26.48 -43.63 -17.76
C ALA A 217 26.91 -42.15 -17.54
N LEU A 218 26.02 -41.20 -17.82
CA LEU A 218 26.23 -39.78 -17.51
C LEU A 218 26.13 -39.53 -15.99
N GLU A 219 25.08 -40.06 -15.34
CA GLU A 219 24.86 -39.99 -13.89
C GLU A 219 26.07 -40.56 -13.12
N HIS A 220 26.62 -41.71 -13.57
CA HIS A 220 27.76 -42.35 -12.91
C HIS A 220 29.10 -41.61 -13.11
N ARG A 221 29.25 -40.78 -14.15
CA ARG A 221 30.46 -39.97 -14.39
C ARG A 221 30.49 -38.66 -13.62
N VAL A 222 29.31 -38.07 -13.36
CA VAL A 222 29.18 -36.75 -12.72
C VAL A 222 29.16 -36.86 -11.19
N GLY A 223 28.83 -38.03 -10.63
CA GLY A 223 28.70 -38.23 -9.19
C GLY A 223 27.35 -37.74 -8.67
N THR A 224 27.04 -38.00 -7.40
CA THR A 224 25.71 -37.76 -6.84
C THR A 224 25.26 -36.30 -7.00
N ARG A 225 24.12 -36.10 -7.67
CA ARG A 225 23.46 -34.81 -7.93
C ARG A 225 23.41 -33.91 -6.69
N ALA A 226 23.20 -34.51 -5.50
CA ALA A 226 23.21 -33.84 -4.20
C ALA A 226 24.56 -33.17 -3.83
N THR A 227 25.71 -33.79 -4.15
CA THR A 227 27.03 -33.28 -3.75
C THR A 227 27.42 -32.07 -4.60
N ILE A 228 27.14 -32.13 -5.90
CA ILE A 228 27.31 -31.00 -6.81
C ILE A 228 26.29 -29.90 -6.49
N ALA A 229 25.01 -30.24 -6.27
CA ALA A 229 23.99 -29.28 -5.84
C ALA A 229 24.33 -28.58 -4.51
N ALA A 230 24.96 -29.26 -3.55
CA ALA A 230 25.38 -28.65 -2.28
C ALA A 230 26.52 -27.62 -2.47
N ILE A 231 27.48 -27.89 -3.36
CA ILE A 231 28.55 -26.95 -3.69
C ILE A 231 28.01 -25.77 -4.52
N ILE A 232 27.11 -26.05 -5.48
CA ILE A 232 26.38 -25.04 -6.27
C ILE A 232 25.53 -24.14 -5.38
N GLN A 233 24.72 -24.69 -4.47
CA GLN A 233 23.93 -23.88 -3.54
C GLN A 233 24.81 -22.99 -2.67
N ARG A 234 26.03 -23.44 -2.32
CA ARG A 234 26.96 -22.63 -1.53
C ARG A 234 27.57 -21.50 -2.34
N GLU A 235 27.92 -21.76 -3.61
CA GLU A 235 28.42 -20.75 -4.55
C GLU A 235 27.32 -19.73 -4.90
N HIS A 236 26.11 -20.19 -5.25
CA HIS A 236 24.94 -19.34 -5.49
C HIS A 236 24.59 -18.49 -4.28
N ARG A 237 24.50 -19.05 -3.06
CA ARG A 237 24.26 -18.24 -1.85
C ARG A 237 25.31 -17.14 -1.70
N TYR A 238 26.60 -17.44 -1.93
CA TYR A 238 27.64 -16.42 -1.87
C TYR A 238 27.56 -15.39 -3.01
N ARG A 239 27.13 -15.76 -4.23
CA ARG A 239 26.84 -14.81 -5.32
C ARG A 239 25.60 -13.96 -5.06
N ASP A 240 24.54 -14.54 -4.54
CA ASP A 240 23.30 -13.84 -4.21
C ASP A 240 23.53 -12.89 -3.02
N ASP A 241 24.29 -13.29 -1.99
CA ASP A 241 24.73 -12.42 -0.91
C ASP A 241 25.60 -11.24 -1.41
N LEU A 242 26.47 -11.49 -2.39
CA LEU A 242 27.27 -10.45 -3.04
C LEU A 242 26.41 -9.50 -3.88
N ARG A 243 25.46 -10.04 -4.65
CA ARG A 243 24.51 -9.29 -5.46
C ARG A 243 23.59 -8.43 -4.59
N ASN A 244 23.06 -8.97 -3.51
CA ASN A 244 22.30 -8.23 -2.50
C ASN A 244 23.13 -7.09 -1.86
N GLY A 245 24.45 -7.26 -1.77
CA GLY A 245 25.39 -6.22 -1.36
C GLY A 245 25.53 -5.09 -2.39
N ASP A 246 25.76 -5.44 -3.65
CA ASP A 246 25.89 -4.47 -4.75
C ASP A 246 24.53 -3.78 -5.06
N GLU A 247 23.40 -4.47 -4.87
CA GLU A 247 22.04 -3.90 -4.95
C GLU A 247 21.78 -2.90 -3.81
N LEU A 248 22.33 -3.11 -2.60
CA LEU A 248 22.31 -2.12 -1.51
C LEU A 248 23.16 -0.88 -1.84
N GLU A 249 24.35 -1.03 -2.44
CA GLU A 249 25.12 0.14 -2.91
C GLU A 249 24.36 0.90 -4.01
N THR A 250 23.67 0.17 -4.90
CA THR A 250 22.84 0.76 -5.96
C THR A 250 21.61 1.48 -5.39
N ALA A 251 20.96 0.91 -4.37
CA ALA A 251 19.85 1.53 -3.66
C ALA A 251 20.26 2.82 -2.94
N ILE A 252 21.48 2.88 -2.38
CA ILE A 252 22.02 4.08 -1.74
C ILE A 252 22.39 5.16 -2.76
N ALA A 253 22.95 4.77 -3.91
CA ALA A 253 23.15 5.69 -5.03
C ALA A 253 21.81 6.26 -5.54
N ALA A 254 20.75 5.43 -5.59
CA ALA A 254 19.40 5.83 -5.94
C ALA A 254 18.76 6.75 -4.88
N LEU A 255 18.92 6.47 -3.59
CA LEU A 255 18.48 7.34 -2.49
C LEU A 255 19.19 8.71 -2.54
N GLY A 256 20.51 8.73 -2.75
CA GLY A 256 21.28 9.95 -2.94
C GLY A 256 20.96 10.70 -4.25
N HIS A 257 20.32 10.06 -5.23
CA HIS A 257 19.75 10.73 -6.40
C HIS A 257 18.34 11.27 -6.10
N ARG A 258 17.51 10.52 -5.37
CA ARG A 258 16.18 10.95 -4.89
C ARG A 258 16.26 12.15 -3.96
N GLN A 259 17.25 12.20 -3.06
CA GLN A 259 17.49 13.37 -2.20
C GLN A 259 17.75 14.63 -3.01
N ARG A 260 18.55 14.54 -4.08
CA ARG A 260 18.85 15.68 -4.95
C ARG A 260 17.63 16.12 -5.75
N ASP A 261 16.90 15.19 -6.36
CA ASP A 261 15.63 15.45 -7.06
C ASP A 261 14.59 16.12 -6.15
N LEU A 262 14.41 15.60 -4.93
CA LEU A 262 13.44 16.15 -3.98
C LEU A 262 13.89 17.49 -3.38
N ALA A 263 15.20 17.72 -3.19
CA ALA A 263 15.72 19.02 -2.77
C ALA A 263 15.52 20.09 -3.85
N GLU A 264 15.75 19.75 -5.13
CA GLU A 264 15.50 20.62 -6.28
C GLU A 264 14.00 20.95 -6.40
N ARG A 265 13.14 19.92 -6.35
CA ARG A 265 11.67 20.07 -6.43
C ARG A 265 11.07 20.77 -5.20
N LEU A 266 11.68 20.64 -4.02
CA LEU A 266 11.32 21.44 -2.84
C LEU A 266 11.69 22.91 -3.05
N GLY A 267 12.86 23.20 -3.63
CA GLY A 267 13.28 24.55 -4.02
C GLY A 267 12.34 25.20 -5.03
N GLU A 268 11.97 24.48 -6.10
CA GLU A 268 10.97 24.93 -7.08
C GLU A 268 9.60 25.21 -6.43
N ARG A 269 9.12 24.30 -5.58
CA ARG A 269 7.84 24.46 -4.87
C ARG A 269 7.87 25.62 -3.87
N GLN A 270 9.00 25.86 -3.21
CA GLN A 270 9.21 27.03 -2.34
C GLN A 270 9.23 28.34 -3.14
N ALA A 271 9.85 28.36 -4.33
CA ALA A 271 9.81 29.49 -5.24
C ALA A 271 8.38 29.79 -5.69
N ALA A 272 7.64 28.77 -6.15
CA ALA A 272 6.22 28.89 -6.54
C ALA A 272 5.33 29.37 -5.37
N LEU A 273 5.60 28.94 -4.14
CA LEU A 273 4.91 29.45 -2.94
C LEU A 273 5.25 30.92 -2.68
N SER A 274 6.49 31.36 -2.92
CA SER A 274 6.87 32.77 -2.77
C SER A 274 6.15 33.66 -3.80
N GLU A 275 6.07 33.20 -5.05
CA GLU A 275 5.35 33.88 -6.14
C GLU A 275 3.84 33.94 -5.87
N ALA A 276 3.23 32.83 -5.43
CA ALA A 276 1.82 32.80 -5.03
C ALA A 276 1.52 33.78 -3.88
N ARG A 277 2.41 33.88 -2.88
CA ARG A 277 2.28 34.85 -1.78
C ARG A 277 2.34 36.29 -2.27
N GLN A 278 3.22 36.60 -3.22
CA GLN A 278 3.31 37.93 -3.85
C GLN A 278 2.06 38.25 -4.69
N GLY A 279 1.50 37.25 -5.38
CA GLY A 279 0.22 37.36 -6.07
C GLY A 279 -0.95 37.66 -5.12
N LEU A 280 -1.01 36.97 -3.97
CA LEU A 280 -2.00 37.21 -2.92
C LEU A 280 -1.89 38.62 -2.33
N GLU A 281 -0.68 39.10 -2.03
CA GLU A 281 -0.48 40.47 -1.55
C GLU A 281 -0.98 41.50 -2.57
N THR A 282 -0.68 41.29 -3.84
CA THR A 282 -1.14 42.14 -4.95
C THR A 282 -2.68 42.15 -5.05
N ALA A 283 -3.32 40.99 -4.96
CA ALA A 283 -4.79 40.88 -4.96
C ALA A 283 -5.43 41.56 -3.73
N LEU A 284 -4.82 41.45 -2.54
CA LEU A 284 -5.27 42.14 -1.32
C LEU A 284 -5.18 43.67 -1.47
N GLN A 285 -4.12 44.19 -2.10
CA GLN A 285 -4.01 45.63 -2.39
C GLN A 285 -5.10 46.09 -3.38
N GLN A 286 -5.36 45.32 -4.44
CA GLN A 286 -6.41 45.62 -5.42
C GLN A 286 -7.82 45.59 -4.80
N ARG A 287 -8.13 44.61 -3.93
CA ARG A 287 -9.37 44.57 -3.16
C ARG A 287 -9.51 45.78 -2.24
N LYS A 288 -8.46 46.17 -1.51
CA LYS A 288 -8.47 47.38 -0.64
C LYS A 288 -8.74 48.65 -1.45
N ALA A 289 -8.17 48.78 -2.64
CA ALA A 289 -8.46 49.90 -3.54
C ALA A 289 -9.92 49.91 -4.02
N ALA A 290 -10.46 48.76 -4.43
CA ALA A 290 -11.85 48.63 -4.86
C ALA A 290 -12.86 48.93 -3.73
N VAL A 291 -12.61 48.43 -2.50
CA VAL A 291 -13.45 48.71 -1.33
C VAL A 291 -13.48 50.20 -0.99
N ARG A 292 -12.32 50.88 -0.98
CA ARG A 292 -12.27 52.34 -0.78
C ARG A 292 -13.10 53.11 -1.81
N THR A 293 -13.09 52.68 -3.09
CA THR A 293 -13.94 53.27 -4.14
C THR A 293 -15.42 53.08 -3.83
N VAL A 294 -15.83 51.89 -3.37
CA VAL A 294 -17.23 51.61 -2.96
C VAL A 294 -17.64 52.42 -1.72
N GLU A 295 -16.76 52.57 -0.72
CA GLU A 295 -17.03 53.37 0.49
C GLU A 295 -17.25 54.85 0.15
N THR A 296 -16.40 55.44 -0.69
CA THR A 296 -16.57 56.84 -1.16
C THR A 296 -17.83 57.07 -2.00
N LEU A 297 -18.36 56.02 -2.63
CA LEU A 297 -19.62 56.10 -3.36
C LEU A 297 -20.84 55.90 -2.45
N ARG A 298 -20.73 55.05 -1.42
CA ARG A 298 -21.74 54.89 -0.36
C ARG A 298 -21.97 56.17 0.43
N THR A 299 -20.91 56.90 0.79
CA THR A 299 -21.07 58.20 1.48
C THR A 299 -21.85 59.22 0.64
N ASN A 300 -21.81 59.11 -0.69
CA ASN A 300 -22.47 60.01 -1.62
C ASN A 300 -23.84 59.46 -2.09
N GLU A 301 -24.21 58.23 -1.72
CA GLU A 301 -25.37 57.50 -2.24
C GLU A 301 -26.70 58.22 -1.97
N GLY A 302 -26.88 58.77 -0.76
CA GLY A 302 -28.05 59.57 -0.41
C GLY A 302 -28.19 60.88 -1.21
N GLN A 303 -27.06 61.51 -1.58
CA GLN A 303 -27.06 62.72 -2.40
C GLN A 303 -27.32 62.39 -3.87
N VAL A 304 -26.70 61.33 -4.40
CA VAL A 304 -26.90 60.87 -5.77
C VAL A 304 -28.34 60.40 -6.00
N GLN A 305 -28.96 59.72 -5.03
CA GLN A 305 -30.35 59.27 -5.15
C GLN A 305 -31.33 60.45 -5.19
N ALA A 306 -31.20 61.41 -4.27
CA ALA A 306 -32.04 62.61 -4.27
C ALA A 306 -31.91 63.43 -5.57
N LEU A 307 -30.70 63.57 -6.12
CA LEU A 307 -30.48 64.23 -7.41
C LEU A 307 -31.04 63.43 -8.58
N ALA A 308 -30.98 62.09 -8.54
CA ALA A 308 -31.54 61.22 -9.58
C ALA A 308 -33.08 61.29 -9.63
N ASP A 309 -33.76 61.31 -8.48
CA ASP A 309 -35.22 61.44 -8.39
C ASP A 309 -35.68 62.83 -8.88
N ASN A 310 -34.91 63.88 -8.55
CA ASN A 310 -35.11 65.22 -9.11
C ASN A 310 -34.90 65.26 -10.63
N LEU A 311 -33.86 64.60 -11.15
CA LEU A 311 -33.59 64.49 -12.59
C LEU A 311 -34.70 63.73 -13.33
N ALA A 312 -35.23 62.64 -12.75
CA ALA A 312 -36.36 61.89 -13.31
C ALA A 312 -37.63 62.75 -13.37
N THR A 313 -37.87 63.55 -12.33
CA THR A 313 -38.96 64.53 -12.28
C THR A 313 -38.79 65.63 -13.33
N ALA A 314 -37.58 66.17 -13.48
CA ALA A 314 -37.25 67.17 -14.49
C ALA A 314 -37.41 66.63 -15.93
N ARG A 315 -36.94 65.40 -16.21
CA ARG A 315 -37.14 64.73 -17.50
C ARG A 315 -38.62 64.54 -17.82
N SER A 316 -39.40 64.08 -16.84
CA SER A 316 -40.85 63.92 -16.98
C SER A 316 -41.59 65.25 -17.18
N ARG A 317 -41.05 66.36 -16.66
CA ARG A 317 -41.54 67.73 -16.92
C ARG A 317 -41.19 68.18 -18.35
N ALA A 318 -39.94 68.00 -18.77
CA ALA A 318 -39.48 68.34 -20.12
C ALA A 318 -40.24 67.54 -21.20
N GLU A 319 -40.45 66.24 -21.02
CA GLU A 319 -41.24 65.42 -21.95
C GLU A 319 -42.69 65.87 -22.07
N ARG A 320 -43.33 66.27 -20.96
CA ARG A 320 -44.69 66.83 -21.00
C ARG A 320 -44.68 68.16 -21.76
N ALA A 321 -43.76 69.07 -21.42
CA ALA A 321 -43.60 70.33 -22.14
C ALA A 321 -43.34 70.13 -23.66
N ARG A 322 -42.56 69.13 -24.09
CA ARG A 322 -42.39 68.80 -25.52
C ARG A 322 -43.71 68.38 -26.19
N ARG A 323 -44.53 67.57 -25.52
CA ARG A 323 -45.85 67.14 -26.02
C ARG A 323 -46.81 68.33 -26.09
N ASP A 324 -46.78 69.20 -25.09
CA ASP A 324 -47.62 70.41 -25.01
C ASP A 324 -47.24 71.43 -26.09
N VAL A 325 -45.94 71.69 -26.31
CA VAL A 325 -45.44 72.49 -27.44
C VAL A 325 -45.93 71.90 -28.77
N ALA A 326 -45.72 70.60 -29.01
CA ALA A 326 -46.13 69.98 -30.26
C ALA A 326 -47.65 69.98 -30.48
N ALA A 327 -48.45 69.92 -29.40
CA ALA A 327 -49.90 70.06 -29.46
C ALA A 327 -50.32 71.50 -29.77
N ALA A 328 -49.71 72.48 -29.11
CA ALA A 328 -49.96 73.90 -29.34
C ALA A 328 -49.57 74.32 -30.77
N GLU A 329 -48.44 73.84 -31.30
CA GLU A 329 -48.00 74.12 -32.68
C GLU A 329 -48.98 73.57 -33.72
N ARG A 330 -49.51 72.35 -33.51
CA ARG A 330 -50.58 71.80 -34.37
C ARG A 330 -51.85 72.65 -34.30
N GLY A 331 -52.26 73.04 -33.09
CA GLY A 331 -53.40 73.94 -32.89
C GLY A 331 -53.24 75.28 -33.60
N ALA A 332 -52.08 75.93 -33.46
CA ALA A 332 -51.74 77.17 -34.14
C ALA A 332 -51.73 77.00 -35.68
N ALA A 333 -51.18 75.90 -36.20
CA ALA A 333 -51.21 75.60 -37.63
C ALA A 333 -52.64 75.44 -38.18
N ASP A 334 -53.55 74.78 -37.46
CA ASP A 334 -54.95 74.64 -37.87
C ASP A 334 -55.75 75.95 -37.73
N LYS A 335 -55.45 76.79 -36.73
CA LYS A 335 -55.98 78.16 -36.66
C LYS A 335 -55.48 79.03 -37.83
N ARG A 336 -54.20 78.96 -38.20
CA ARG A 336 -53.64 79.66 -39.38
C ARG A 336 -54.27 79.18 -40.69
N ARG A 337 -54.52 77.87 -40.85
CA ARG A 337 -55.30 77.32 -41.98
C ARG A 337 -56.73 77.83 -41.99
N THR A 338 -57.34 78.01 -40.83
CA THR A 338 -58.69 78.57 -40.71
C THR A 338 -58.71 80.06 -41.10
N LEU A 339 -57.70 80.82 -40.67
CA LEU A 339 -57.49 82.22 -41.07
C LEU A 339 -57.34 82.37 -42.59
N ALA A 340 -56.50 81.56 -43.23
CA ALA A 340 -56.34 81.57 -44.69
C ALA A 340 -57.66 81.26 -45.43
N LYS A 341 -58.47 80.33 -44.90
CA LYS A 341 -59.81 80.01 -45.45
C LYS A 341 -60.81 81.16 -45.26
N THR A 342 -60.81 81.86 -44.11
CA THR A 342 -61.70 83.01 -43.91
C THR A 342 -61.26 84.22 -44.72
N GLU A 343 -59.97 84.40 -44.96
CA GLU A 343 -59.43 85.44 -45.84
C GLU A 343 -59.82 85.20 -47.31
N GLN A 344 -59.69 83.96 -47.78
CA GLN A 344 -60.16 83.57 -49.11
C GLN A 344 -61.69 83.79 -49.26
N ARG A 345 -62.48 83.50 -48.22
CA ARG A 345 -63.92 83.81 -48.19
C ARG A 345 -64.19 85.31 -48.24
N ARG A 346 -63.43 86.13 -47.52
CA ARG A 346 -63.54 87.61 -47.56
C ARG A 346 -63.24 88.14 -48.97
N LEU A 347 -62.18 87.67 -49.60
CA LEU A 347 -61.83 88.03 -50.99
C LEU A 347 -62.91 87.59 -51.98
N GLY A 348 -63.48 86.40 -51.81
CA GLY A 348 -64.60 85.91 -52.61
C GLY A 348 -65.86 86.76 -52.46
N ALA A 349 -66.26 87.08 -51.22
CA ALA A 349 -67.40 87.95 -50.93
C ALA A 349 -67.20 89.37 -51.45
N GLN A 350 -65.98 89.92 -51.34
CA GLN A 350 -65.63 91.24 -51.88
C GLN A 350 -65.77 91.26 -53.42
N THR A 351 -65.28 90.22 -54.10
CA THR A 351 -65.39 90.08 -55.56
C THR A 351 -66.85 89.91 -55.99
N ALA A 352 -67.63 89.13 -55.25
CA ALA A 352 -69.07 88.94 -55.49
C ALA A 352 -69.87 90.24 -55.30
N LEU A 353 -69.51 91.06 -54.30
CA LEU A 353 -70.13 92.37 -54.09
C LEU A 353 -69.87 93.32 -55.26
N VAL A 354 -68.62 93.43 -55.73
CA VAL A 354 -68.27 94.27 -56.90
C VAL A 354 -69.04 93.78 -58.13
N SER A 355 -69.02 92.48 -58.41
CA SER A 355 -69.76 91.89 -59.55
C SER A 355 -71.28 92.13 -59.46
N ALA A 356 -71.87 92.06 -58.26
CA ALA A 356 -73.29 92.37 -58.06
C ALA A 356 -73.59 93.86 -58.28
N GLN A 357 -72.69 94.76 -57.85
CA GLN A 357 -72.80 96.21 -58.08
C GLN A 357 -72.70 96.56 -59.57
N ASP A 358 -71.75 95.98 -60.29
CA ASP A 358 -71.61 96.15 -61.74
C ASP A 358 -72.83 95.62 -62.51
N ALA A 359 -73.35 94.45 -62.12
CA ALA A 359 -74.55 93.87 -62.71
C ALA A 359 -75.80 94.73 -62.45
N LEU A 360 -75.96 95.29 -61.25
CA LEU A 360 -77.03 96.23 -60.93
C LEU A 360 -76.89 97.53 -61.74
N ALA A 361 -75.68 98.08 -61.86
CA ALA A 361 -75.40 99.27 -62.66
C ALA A 361 -75.64 99.04 -64.17
N ALA A 362 -75.47 97.81 -64.66
CA ALA A 362 -75.87 97.43 -66.03
C ALA A 362 -77.40 97.34 -66.18
N LEU A 363 -78.10 96.71 -65.22
CA LEU A 363 -79.56 96.56 -65.25
C LEU A 363 -80.31 97.89 -65.06
N LEU A 364 -79.78 98.83 -64.25
CA LEU A 364 -80.30 100.19 -64.13
C LEU A 364 -80.26 100.92 -65.47
N ARG A 365 -79.14 100.80 -66.21
CA ARG A 365 -79.00 101.37 -67.57
C ARG A 365 -79.97 100.71 -68.56
N ALA A 366 -80.18 99.40 -68.46
CA ALA A 366 -81.12 98.67 -69.32
C ALA A 366 -82.59 99.07 -69.08
N HIS A 367 -83.03 99.22 -67.82
CA HIS A 367 -84.39 99.68 -67.51
C HIS A 367 -84.63 101.12 -67.96
N ALA A 368 -83.67 102.02 -67.68
CA ALA A 368 -83.78 103.41 -68.12
C ALA A 368 -83.93 103.53 -69.65
N ALA A 369 -83.20 102.72 -70.42
CA ALA A 369 -83.36 102.64 -71.87
C ALA A 369 -84.72 102.06 -72.31
N HIS A 370 -85.23 101.05 -71.59
CA HIS A 370 -86.50 100.38 -71.91
C HIS A 370 -87.73 101.23 -71.59
N ASP A 371 -87.73 101.98 -70.49
CA ASP A 371 -88.84 102.89 -70.17
C ASP A 371 -88.86 104.11 -71.11
N LEU A 372 -87.69 104.60 -71.53
CA LEU A 372 -87.57 105.60 -72.61
C LEU A 372 -88.11 105.08 -73.96
N GLN A 373 -87.98 103.78 -74.25
CA GLN A 373 -88.52 103.20 -75.49
C GLN A 373 -90.06 103.18 -75.53
N LYS A 374 -90.74 103.12 -74.37
CA LYS A 374 -92.21 103.03 -74.29
C LYS A 374 -92.94 104.33 -74.65
N THR A 375 -92.28 105.49 -74.52
CA THR A 375 -92.88 106.81 -74.81
C THR A 375 -92.60 107.30 -76.23
N LEU A 376 -91.93 106.50 -77.07
CA LEU A 376 -91.65 106.82 -78.47
C LEU A 376 -92.82 106.37 -79.36
N ALA A 377 -93.38 107.31 -80.12
CA ALA A 377 -94.37 107.06 -81.15
C ALA A 377 -93.84 107.46 -82.53
N ALA A 378 -94.12 106.65 -83.56
CA ALA A 378 -93.70 106.96 -84.92
C ALA A 378 -94.45 108.20 -85.45
N GLY A 379 -93.70 109.20 -85.91
CA GLY A 379 -94.19 110.51 -86.35
C GLY A 379 -93.95 111.66 -85.38
N GLU A 380 -93.52 111.40 -84.13
CA GLU A 380 -93.21 112.43 -83.12
C GLU A 380 -91.70 112.50 -82.80
N PRO A 381 -91.18 113.67 -82.35
CA PRO A 381 -89.77 113.84 -81.99
C PRO A 381 -89.40 113.09 -80.69
N CYS A 382 -88.30 112.34 -80.73
CA CYS A 382 -87.76 111.60 -79.59
C CYS A 382 -87.34 112.54 -78.43
N PRO A 383 -87.79 112.35 -77.18
CA PRO A 383 -87.53 113.28 -76.07
C PRO A 383 -86.09 113.25 -75.50
N VAL A 384 -85.14 112.56 -76.16
CA VAL A 384 -83.72 112.54 -75.80
C VAL A 384 -82.83 113.23 -76.84
N CYS A 385 -83.21 113.17 -78.12
CA CYS A 385 -82.42 113.73 -79.24
C CYS A 385 -83.24 114.57 -80.24
N GLU A 386 -84.52 114.81 -79.94
CA GLU A 386 -85.49 115.66 -80.65
C GLU A 386 -85.76 115.33 -82.13
N GLN A 387 -85.21 114.23 -82.65
CA GLN A 387 -85.46 113.77 -84.02
C GLN A 387 -86.74 112.93 -84.13
N THR A 388 -87.50 113.15 -85.20
CA THR A 388 -88.77 112.47 -85.48
C THR A 388 -88.56 110.97 -85.69
N VAL A 389 -89.20 110.15 -84.86
CA VAL A 389 -89.06 108.69 -84.92
C VAL A 389 -89.84 108.14 -86.10
N LEU A 390 -89.17 107.38 -86.99
CA LEU A 390 -89.79 106.85 -88.21
C LEU A 390 -90.44 105.48 -87.99
N GLU A 391 -89.77 104.57 -87.28
CA GLU A 391 -90.31 103.27 -86.84
C GLU A 391 -89.76 102.95 -85.43
N VAL A 392 -90.58 102.34 -84.57
CA VAL A 392 -90.21 101.99 -83.19
C VAL A 392 -89.93 100.47 -83.13
N PRO A 393 -88.71 100.02 -82.82
CA PRO A 393 -88.41 98.59 -82.65
C PRO A 393 -89.23 97.96 -81.52
N ALA A 394 -89.57 96.68 -81.66
CA ALA A 394 -90.36 95.96 -80.66
C ALA A 394 -89.65 95.91 -79.28
N LEU A 395 -90.40 96.21 -78.21
CA LEU A 395 -89.92 96.17 -76.83
C LEU A 395 -89.57 94.74 -76.40
N GLN A 396 -88.31 94.50 -76.05
CA GLN A 396 -87.91 93.28 -75.33
C GLN A 396 -88.05 93.46 -73.81
N PRO A 397 -88.49 92.42 -73.07
CA PRO A 397 -88.61 92.50 -71.61
C PRO A 397 -87.22 92.57 -70.95
N VAL A 398 -87.02 93.56 -70.06
CA VAL A 398 -85.79 93.69 -69.27
C VAL A 398 -85.92 92.90 -67.95
N PRO A 399 -84.86 92.20 -67.46
CA PRO A 399 -84.93 91.43 -66.22
C PRO A 399 -85.05 92.29 -64.96
N ASP A 400 -85.85 91.86 -63.98
CA ASP A 400 -86.19 92.58 -62.73
C ASP A 400 -85.00 93.23 -61.96
N LEU A 401 -85.17 94.52 -61.64
CA LEU A 401 -84.22 95.33 -60.89
C LEU A 401 -84.17 95.01 -59.39
N ASP A 402 -85.31 94.71 -58.75
CA ASP A 402 -85.40 94.53 -57.30
C ASP A 402 -84.65 93.27 -56.82
N ASN A 403 -84.54 92.27 -57.70
CA ASN A 403 -83.71 91.10 -57.47
C ASN A 403 -82.21 91.46 -57.48
N ALA A 404 -81.76 92.28 -58.45
CA ALA A 404 -80.38 92.75 -58.50
C ALA A 404 -80.02 93.64 -57.29
N GLN A 405 -80.93 94.51 -56.85
CA GLN A 405 -80.77 95.33 -55.65
C GLN A 405 -80.56 94.46 -54.39
N ARG A 406 -81.38 93.41 -54.24
CA ARG A 406 -81.29 92.43 -53.14
C ARG A 406 -80.00 91.60 -53.17
N ARG A 407 -79.48 91.30 -54.36
CA ARG A 407 -78.17 90.61 -54.51
C ARG A 407 -77.00 91.48 -54.02
N VAL A 408 -77.04 92.80 -54.25
CA VAL A 408 -76.02 93.72 -53.74
C VAL A 408 -76.07 93.83 -52.21
N THR A 409 -77.26 93.96 -51.61
CA THR A 409 -77.38 94.04 -50.14
C THR A 409 -77.01 92.73 -49.45
N GLY A 410 -77.38 91.58 -50.04
CA GLY A 410 -76.92 90.26 -49.60
C GLY A 410 -75.40 90.11 -49.63
N ALA A 411 -74.77 90.37 -50.80
CA ALA A 411 -73.32 90.27 -50.95
C ALA A 411 -72.53 91.21 -50.00
N ARG A 412 -73.12 92.37 -49.64
CA ARG A 412 -72.51 93.29 -48.66
C ARG A 412 -72.60 92.75 -47.24
N ALA A 413 -73.73 92.17 -46.85
CA ALA A 413 -73.87 91.50 -45.56
C ALA A 413 -72.94 90.29 -45.43
N ASP A 414 -72.75 89.53 -46.51
CA ASP A 414 -71.80 88.40 -46.59
C ASP A 414 -70.34 88.86 -46.43
N LEU A 415 -69.96 89.99 -47.04
CA LEU A 415 -68.63 90.58 -46.85
C LEU A 415 -68.42 91.03 -45.40
N ASP A 416 -69.36 91.76 -44.81
CA ASP A 416 -69.28 92.20 -43.41
C ASP A 416 -69.21 91.01 -42.44
N ALA A 417 -69.91 89.92 -42.73
CA ALA A 417 -69.84 88.67 -41.97
C ALA A 417 -68.46 87.99 -42.13
N ALA A 418 -67.92 87.93 -43.34
CA ALA A 418 -66.58 87.41 -43.61
C ALA A 418 -65.47 88.24 -42.93
N GLU A 419 -65.62 89.56 -42.86
CA GLU A 419 -64.67 90.45 -42.17
C GLU A 419 -64.70 90.33 -40.65
N ARG A 420 -65.88 90.08 -40.06
CA ARG A 420 -65.97 89.74 -38.62
C ARG A 420 -65.35 88.37 -38.35
N ALA A 421 -65.63 87.39 -39.19
CA ALA A 421 -65.03 86.05 -39.09
C ALA A 421 -63.50 86.08 -39.26
N LEU A 422 -62.97 86.91 -40.17
CA LEU A 422 -61.53 87.09 -40.36
C LEU A 422 -60.86 87.70 -39.12
N ARG A 423 -61.45 88.76 -38.54
CA ARG A 423 -60.95 89.38 -37.30
C ARG A 423 -60.93 88.41 -36.12
N SER A 424 -61.99 87.60 -35.96
CA SER A 424 -62.02 86.56 -34.93
C SER A 424 -60.94 85.49 -35.16
N ALA A 425 -60.78 85.01 -36.41
CA ALA A 425 -59.76 84.03 -36.75
C ALA A 425 -58.33 84.56 -36.55
N ALA A 426 -58.11 85.87 -36.76
CA ALA A 426 -56.81 86.51 -36.52
C ALA A 426 -56.48 86.60 -35.02
N GLY A 427 -57.48 86.93 -34.18
CA GLY A 427 -57.35 86.89 -32.73
C GLY A 427 -57.04 85.48 -32.21
N ASP A 428 -57.74 84.47 -32.73
CA ASP A 428 -57.49 83.05 -32.42
C ASP A 428 -56.04 82.62 -32.75
N VAL A 429 -55.51 83.06 -33.90
CA VAL A 429 -54.11 82.77 -34.29
C VAL A 429 -53.12 83.46 -33.36
N ALA A 430 -53.33 84.74 -33.02
CA ALA A 430 -52.45 85.48 -32.12
C ALA A 430 -52.40 84.82 -30.71
N ALA A 431 -53.55 84.41 -30.18
CA ALA A 431 -53.63 83.69 -28.91
C ALA A 431 -52.95 82.32 -28.96
N ALA A 432 -53.12 81.57 -30.06
CA ALA A 432 -52.45 80.28 -30.26
C ALA A 432 -50.93 80.43 -30.38
N ASP A 433 -50.44 81.44 -31.09
CA ASP A 433 -49.01 81.70 -31.26
C ASP A 433 -48.36 82.17 -29.94
N GLN A 434 -49.06 82.96 -29.13
CA GLN A 434 -48.62 83.31 -27.77
C GLN A 434 -48.56 82.09 -26.84
N ALA A 435 -49.53 81.17 -26.94
CA ALA A 435 -49.50 79.91 -26.20
C ALA A 435 -48.30 79.03 -26.62
N VAL A 436 -48.03 78.89 -27.92
CA VAL A 436 -46.84 78.20 -28.43
C VAL A 436 -45.54 78.80 -27.88
N ALA A 437 -45.42 80.14 -27.87
CA ALA A 437 -44.25 80.81 -27.31
C ALA A 437 -44.07 80.53 -25.81
N SER A 438 -45.15 80.57 -25.02
CA SER A 438 -45.14 80.25 -23.59
C SER A 438 -44.72 78.80 -23.31
N PHE A 439 -45.29 77.82 -24.03
CA PHE A 439 -44.90 76.42 -23.88
C PHE A 439 -43.44 76.17 -24.32
N LYS A 440 -42.93 76.87 -25.34
CA LYS A 440 -41.52 76.77 -25.75
C LYS A 440 -40.55 77.32 -24.70
N ALA A 441 -40.89 78.42 -24.03
CA ALA A 441 -40.11 78.93 -22.92
C ALA A 441 -40.07 77.92 -21.75
N GLY A 442 -41.22 77.39 -21.35
CA GLY A 442 -41.31 76.38 -20.28
C GLY A 442 -40.62 75.05 -20.61
N LEU A 443 -40.51 74.70 -21.91
CA LEU A 443 -39.68 73.59 -22.37
C LEU A 443 -38.18 73.87 -22.17
N GLY A 444 -37.71 75.05 -22.59
CA GLY A 444 -36.29 75.42 -22.46
C GLY A 444 -35.80 75.43 -21.00
N GLU A 445 -36.62 75.93 -20.08
CA GLU A 445 -36.33 75.85 -18.63
C GLU A 445 -36.21 74.40 -18.14
N ALA A 446 -37.15 73.53 -18.53
CA ALA A 446 -37.16 72.14 -18.11
C ALA A 446 -35.99 71.33 -18.72
N GLU A 447 -35.56 71.65 -19.94
CA GLU A 447 -34.38 71.04 -20.57
C GLU A 447 -33.07 71.51 -19.90
N ALA A 448 -32.96 72.79 -19.55
CA ALA A 448 -31.81 73.32 -18.80
C ALA A 448 -31.70 72.72 -17.39
N ASP A 449 -32.82 72.49 -16.69
CA ASP A 449 -32.85 71.77 -15.41
C ASP A 449 -32.34 70.33 -15.55
N VAL A 450 -32.72 69.62 -16.62
CA VAL A 450 -32.24 68.26 -16.92
C VAL A 450 -30.73 68.24 -17.19
N GLU A 451 -30.20 69.24 -17.90
CA GLU A 451 -28.77 69.34 -18.16
C GLU A 451 -27.96 69.67 -16.90
N ARG A 452 -28.43 70.63 -16.09
CA ARG A 452 -27.79 71.04 -14.83
C ARG A 452 -27.70 69.89 -13.83
N LEU A 453 -28.84 69.25 -13.51
CA LEU A 453 -28.90 68.10 -12.60
C LEU A 453 -28.08 66.91 -13.15
N GLY A 454 -28.08 66.71 -14.46
CA GLY A 454 -27.24 65.70 -15.12
C GLY A 454 -25.74 65.97 -15.00
N LYS A 455 -25.31 67.23 -14.88
CA LYS A 455 -23.91 67.61 -14.65
C LYS A 455 -23.51 67.44 -13.19
N GLU A 456 -24.34 67.89 -12.25
CA GLU A 456 -24.09 67.76 -10.80
C GLU A 456 -23.89 66.29 -10.38
N ILE A 457 -24.71 65.37 -10.90
CA ILE A 457 -24.55 63.92 -10.68
C ILE A 457 -23.20 63.38 -11.18
N ARG A 458 -22.66 63.92 -12.29
CA ARG A 458 -21.36 63.48 -12.84
C ARG A 458 -20.17 64.00 -12.04
N GLU A 459 -20.26 65.17 -11.44
CA GLU A 459 -19.17 65.77 -10.66
C GLU A 459 -18.96 65.09 -9.29
N LEU A 460 -20.01 64.44 -8.75
CA LEU A 460 -19.96 63.62 -7.54
C LEU A 460 -19.29 62.23 -7.72
N LEU A 461 -18.91 61.85 -8.94
CA LEU A 461 -18.21 60.59 -9.22
C LEU A 461 -16.67 60.72 -9.09
N PRO A 462 -15.96 59.65 -8.69
CA PRO A 462 -14.50 59.55 -8.79
C PRO A 462 -13.98 59.83 -10.20
N ALA A 463 -12.82 60.46 -10.32
CA ALA A 463 -12.29 60.98 -11.59
C ALA A 463 -12.17 59.91 -12.70
N ASP A 464 -11.87 58.66 -12.33
CA ASP A 464 -11.77 57.49 -13.20
C ASP A 464 -13.12 56.95 -13.73
N LEU A 465 -14.25 57.49 -13.24
CA LEU A 465 -15.61 57.09 -13.62
C LEU A 465 -16.47 58.22 -14.24
N ARG A 466 -15.97 59.46 -14.31
CA ARG A 466 -16.77 60.65 -14.72
C ARG A 466 -17.26 60.65 -16.18
N GLY A 467 -16.63 59.86 -17.05
CA GLY A 467 -16.93 59.80 -18.49
C GLY A 467 -17.81 58.63 -18.93
N ASP A 468 -18.21 57.74 -18.01
CA ASP A 468 -18.84 56.46 -18.34
C ASP A 468 -20.33 56.44 -17.94
N SER A 469 -21.22 56.24 -18.92
CA SER A 469 -22.68 56.26 -18.69
C SER A 469 -23.17 55.07 -17.84
N ASP A 470 -22.39 53.98 -17.76
CA ASP A 470 -22.71 52.81 -16.92
C ASP A 470 -21.56 52.48 -15.94
N TRP A 471 -21.09 53.52 -15.24
CA TRP A 471 -20.09 53.42 -14.18
C TRP A 471 -20.46 52.37 -13.10
N ARG A 472 -21.75 52.10 -12.88
CA ARG A 472 -22.24 51.09 -11.92
C ARG A 472 -21.93 49.67 -12.38
N ALA A 473 -22.14 49.34 -13.66
CA ALA A 473 -21.70 48.05 -14.20
C ALA A 473 -20.18 47.90 -14.12
N ARG A 474 -19.44 48.93 -14.53
CA ARG A 474 -17.97 48.90 -14.56
C ARG A 474 -17.33 48.78 -13.17
N LEU A 475 -17.88 49.45 -12.16
CA LEU A 475 -17.45 49.31 -10.76
C LEU A 475 -17.76 47.90 -10.22
N ARG A 476 -18.96 47.38 -10.49
CA ARG A 476 -19.35 46.01 -10.10
C ARG A 476 -18.41 44.98 -10.72
N THR A 477 -18.12 45.07 -12.02
CA THR A 477 -17.12 44.19 -12.67
C THR A 477 -15.72 44.35 -12.07
N ARG A 478 -15.30 45.55 -11.66
CA ARG A 478 -14.01 45.79 -10.99
C ARG A 478 -13.95 45.13 -9.60
N VAL A 479 -15.03 45.22 -8.82
CA VAL A 479 -15.15 44.57 -7.50
C VAL A 479 -15.22 43.05 -7.65
N GLU A 480 -16.08 42.54 -8.51
CA GLU A 480 -16.20 41.09 -8.79
C GLU A 480 -14.90 40.49 -9.33
N ARG A 481 -14.13 41.24 -10.13
CA ARG A 481 -12.81 40.82 -10.61
C ARG A 481 -11.80 40.78 -9.46
N ALA A 482 -11.76 41.81 -8.61
CA ALA A 482 -10.86 41.85 -7.46
C ALA A 482 -11.19 40.78 -6.40
N ILE A 483 -12.47 40.42 -6.24
CA ILE A 483 -12.90 39.30 -5.37
C ILE A 483 -12.41 37.97 -5.98
N ARG A 484 -12.73 37.70 -7.27
CA ARG A 484 -12.29 36.46 -7.93
C ARG A 484 -10.77 36.30 -7.95
N GLN A 485 -10.03 37.36 -8.29
CA GLN A 485 -8.57 37.36 -8.26
C GLN A 485 -8.00 37.10 -6.86
N LEU A 486 -8.69 37.55 -5.80
CA LEU A 486 -8.29 37.21 -4.43
C LEU A 486 -8.58 35.74 -4.11
N GLU A 487 -9.79 35.26 -4.41
CA GLU A 487 -10.17 33.85 -4.17
C GLU A 487 -9.30 32.87 -4.96
N ASP A 488 -8.87 33.23 -6.18
CA ASP A 488 -7.91 32.48 -6.98
C ASP A 488 -6.49 32.52 -6.36
N ALA A 489 -6.04 33.69 -5.89
CA ALA A 489 -4.73 33.83 -5.24
C ALA A 489 -4.65 33.14 -3.87
N GLU A 490 -5.70 33.20 -3.06
CA GLU A 490 -5.81 32.48 -1.78
C GLU A 490 -5.78 30.97 -2.01
N ARG A 491 -6.53 30.46 -3.01
CA ARG A 491 -6.45 29.04 -3.42
C ARG A 491 -5.07 28.65 -3.95
N SER A 492 -4.42 29.51 -4.73
CA SER A 492 -3.07 29.28 -5.25
C SER A 492 -2.03 29.19 -4.11
N VAL A 493 -2.09 30.10 -3.13
CA VAL A 493 -1.23 30.05 -1.93
C VAL A 493 -1.51 28.79 -1.11
N MET A 494 -2.78 28.46 -0.86
CA MET A 494 -3.13 27.27 -0.07
C MET A 494 -2.67 25.96 -0.74
N SER A 495 -2.81 25.86 -2.07
CA SER A 495 -2.30 24.74 -2.86
C SER A 495 -0.77 24.67 -2.81
N ALA A 496 -0.08 25.81 -3.04
CA ALA A 496 1.38 25.86 -2.98
C ALA A 496 1.93 25.52 -1.57
N GLN A 497 1.26 25.97 -0.50
CA GLN A 497 1.63 25.62 0.89
C GLN A 497 1.47 24.12 1.16
N SER A 498 0.34 23.53 0.73
CA SER A 498 0.11 22.09 0.86
C SER A 498 1.17 21.28 0.11
N ASN A 499 1.51 21.68 -1.12
CA ASN A 499 2.54 21.04 -1.93
C ASN A 499 3.94 21.16 -1.28
N VAL A 500 4.33 22.33 -0.76
CA VAL A 500 5.60 22.50 -0.04
C VAL A 500 5.64 21.64 1.22
N MET A 501 4.56 21.60 2.00
CA MET A 501 4.50 20.81 3.24
C MET A 501 4.59 19.31 2.97
N ALA A 502 3.92 18.79 1.94
CA ALA A 502 4.03 17.40 1.51
C ALA A 502 5.48 17.04 1.12
N THR A 503 6.09 17.84 0.24
CA THR A 503 7.50 17.62 -0.19
C THR A 503 8.48 17.71 0.98
N SER A 504 8.26 18.63 1.92
CA SER A 504 9.12 18.81 3.09
C SER A 504 9.06 17.60 4.04
N ASN A 505 7.91 16.94 4.16
CA ASN A 505 7.76 15.72 4.94
C ASN A 505 8.44 14.52 4.25
N GLU A 506 8.34 14.42 2.91
CA GLU A 506 9.06 13.42 2.11
C GLU A 506 10.59 13.57 2.25
N VAL A 507 11.11 14.80 2.17
CA VAL A 507 12.53 15.10 2.39
C VAL A 507 12.97 14.72 3.81
N ALA A 508 12.20 15.07 4.84
CA ALA A 508 12.52 14.75 6.23
C ALA A 508 12.59 13.23 6.50
N GLY A 509 11.70 12.44 5.87
CA GLY A 509 11.74 10.98 5.96
C GLY A 509 13.01 10.40 5.33
N ILE A 510 13.34 10.82 4.11
CA ILE A 510 14.51 10.31 3.37
C ILE A 510 15.84 10.81 3.99
N GLU A 511 15.86 11.99 4.63
CA GLU A 511 17.00 12.42 5.44
C GLU A 511 17.23 11.54 6.67
N ALA A 512 16.16 11.06 7.33
CA ALA A 512 16.27 10.16 8.47
C ALA A 512 16.82 8.79 8.05
N GLU A 513 16.28 8.19 6.98
CA GLU A 513 16.77 6.93 6.39
C GLU A 513 18.26 7.05 6.00
N SER A 514 18.62 8.14 5.30
CA SER A 514 19.99 8.38 4.84
C SER A 514 21.02 8.61 5.94
N ARG A 515 20.62 8.92 7.18
CA ARG A 515 21.54 9.01 8.33
C ARG A 515 21.78 7.66 9.02
N ALA A 516 20.84 6.72 8.91
CA ALA A 516 20.94 5.40 9.54
C ALA A 516 21.76 4.38 8.72
N ILE A 517 21.67 4.45 7.39
CA ILE A 517 22.26 3.47 6.47
C ILE A 517 23.80 3.49 6.39
N PRO A 518 24.52 4.65 6.40
CA PRO A 518 25.98 4.67 6.23
C PRO A 518 26.82 3.81 7.19
N PRO A 519 26.59 3.81 8.52
CA PRO A 519 27.38 2.95 9.43
C PRO A 519 27.11 1.45 9.19
N GLN A 520 25.87 1.08 8.87
CA GLN A 520 25.51 -0.31 8.52
C GLN A 520 26.19 -0.77 7.22
N LEU A 521 26.49 0.16 6.31
CA LEU A 521 27.12 -0.16 5.04
C LEU A 521 28.60 -0.53 5.17
N GLU A 522 29.37 0.13 6.04
CA GLU A 522 30.80 -0.17 6.17
C GLU A 522 31.04 -1.53 6.84
N GLU A 523 30.22 -1.87 7.85
CA GLU A 523 30.16 -3.22 8.44
C GLU A 523 29.82 -4.27 7.36
N ARG A 524 28.78 -4.01 6.56
CA ARG A 524 28.36 -4.92 5.48
C ARG A 524 29.39 -5.02 4.35
N ARG A 525 30.14 -3.96 4.04
CA ARG A 525 31.31 -3.97 3.13
C ARG A 525 32.47 -4.80 3.66
N GLN A 526 32.63 -4.90 4.98
CA GLN A 526 33.63 -5.77 5.60
C GLN A 526 33.22 -7.25 5.45
N VAL A 527 31.93 -7.56 5.65
CA VAL A 527 31.34 -8.88 5.39
C VAL A 527 31.42 -9.27 3.90
N LEU A 528 31.10 -8.35 2.98
CA LEU A 528 31.19 -8.57 1.52
C LEU A 528 32.64 -8.83 1.07
N ARG A 529 33.64 -8.15 1.64
CA ARG A 529 35.06 -8.46 1.41
C ARG A 529 35.40 -9.91 1.83
N GLY A 530 34.88 -10.37 2.97
CA GLY A 530 35.03 -11.76 3.43
C GLY A 530 34.25 -12.79 2.59
N LEU A 531 33.11 -12.41 2.00
CA LEU A 531 32.36 -13.25 1.05
C LEU A 531 33.10 -13.37 -0.29
N ARG A 532 33.66 -12.28 -0.84
CA ARG A 532 34.48 -12.32 -2.08
C ARG A 532 35.69 -13.25 -1.96
N GLY A 533 36.28 -13.40 -0.77
CA GLY A 533 37.32 -14.41 -0.49
C GLY A 533 36.77 -15.84 -0.58
N ARG A 534 35.70 -16.14 0.16
CA ARG A 534 35.08 -17.48 0.23
C ARG A 534 34.46 -17.94 -1.10
N CYS A 535 33.94 -17.01 -1.92
CA CYS A 535 33.48 -17.31 -3.28
C CYS A 535 34.62 -17.86 -4.16
N ARG A 536 35.80 -17.22 -4.14
CA ARG A 536 36.97 -17.67 -4.91
C ARG A 536 37.49 -19.03 -4.45
N GLU A 537 37.41 -19.34 -3.16
CA GLU A 537 37.75 -20.66 -2.63
C GLU A 537 36.75 -21.74 -3.09
N ALA A 538 35.46 -21.42 -3.14
CA ALA A 538 34.42 -22.30 -3.69
C ALA A 538 34.57 -22.54 -5.21
N GLU A 539 34.85 -21.49 -5.98
CA GLU A 539 35.16 -21.58 -7.42
C GLU A 539 36.42 -22.43 -7.68
N ALA A 540 37.47 -22.28 -6.87
CA ALA A 540 38.68 -23.10 -6.96
C ALA A 540 38.43 -24.58 -6.57
N ALA A 541 37.47 -24.86 -5.70
CA ALA A 541 37.04 -26.23 -5.38
C ALA A 541 36.22 -26.85 -6.53
N LEU A 542 35.30 -26.09 -7.13
CA LEU A 542 34.54 -26.50 -8.33
C LEU A 542 35.46 -26.83 -9.51
N GLY A 543 36.49 -26.01 -9.74
CA GLY A 543 37.47 -26.23 -10.81
C GLY A 543 38.23 -27.57 -10.70
N LYS A 544 38.43 -28.09 -9.47
CA LYS A 544 39.06 -29.40 -9.24
C LYS A 544 38.13 -30.59 -9.50
N VAL A 545 36.81 -30.39 -9.48
CA VAL A 545 35.82 -31.46 -9.65
C VAL A 545 35.36 -31.56 -11.12
N LEU A 546 35.26 -30.44 -11.84
CA LEU A 546 34.61 -30.40 -13.15
C LEU A 546 35.53 -30.62 -14.37
N GLY A 547 36.86 -30.47 -14.25
CA GLY A 547 37.82 -30.82 -15.31
C GLY A 547 37.62 -30.10 -16.66
N ASP A 548 38.11 -30.72 -17.75
CA ASP A 548 38.20 -30.16 -19.11
C ASP A 548 36.86 -30.05 -19.88
N LEU A 549 35.74 -29.83 -19.18
CA LEU A 549 34.46 -29.51 -19.81
C LEU A 549 34.46 -28.08 -20.40
N PRO A 550 33.94 -27.87 -21.63
CA PRO A 550 33.94 -26.56 -22.28
C PRO A 550 32.96 -25.60 -21.60
N GLY A 551 33.44 -24.40 -21.26
CA GLY A 551 32.64 -23.33 -20.65
C GLY A 551 33.54 -22.32 -19.94
N ALA A 552 33.20 -21.02 -20.05
CA ALA A 552 33.99 -19.93 -19.49
C ALA A 552 33.95 -19.86 -17.96
N ASP A 553 32.85 -20.29 -17.35
CA ASP A 553 32.63 -20.36 -15.90
C ASP A 553 31.97 -21.70 -15.49
N ALA A 554 31.79 -21.89 -14.18
CA ALA A 554 31.14 -23.09 -13.65
C ALA A 554 29.67 -23.21 -14.09
N GLY A 555 28.96 -22.08 -14.21
CA GLY A 555 27.56 -22.02 -14.65
C GLY A 555 27.37 -22.53 -16.08
N ALA A 556 28.21 -22.11 -17.04
CA ALA A 556 28.15 -22.60 -18.41
C ALA A 556 28.44 -24.10 -18.52
N ARG A 557 29.37 -24.63 -17.72
CA ARG A 557 29.70 -26.07 -17.67
C ARG A 557 28.56 -26.89 -17.08
N LEU A 558 27.83 -26.35 -16.10
CA LEU A 558 26.65 -26.98 -15.51
C LEU A 558 25.45 -26.96 -16.46
N ALA A 559 25.18 -25.83 -17.11
CA ALA A 559 24.14 -25.73 -18.14
C ALA A 559 24.38 -26.73 -19.30
N ALA A 560 25.64 -27.01 -19.66
CA ALA A 560 25.98 -28.04 -20.63
C ALA A 560 25.69 -29.48 -20.13
N ILE A 561 25.84 -29.77 -18.83
CA ILE A 561 25.50 -31.07 -18.23
C ILE A 561 23.97 -31.22 -18.13
N ASP A 562 23.26 -30.20 -17.64
CA ASP A 562 21.79 -30.24 -17.55
C ASP A 562 21.14 -30.33 -18.94
N ALA A 563 21.65 -29.60 -19.94
CA ALA A 563 21.19 -29.73 -21.32
C ALA A 563 21.45 -31.13 -21.90
N ALA A 564 22.57 -31.78 -21.55
CA ALA A 564 22.85 -33.15 -21.98
C ALA A 564 21.94 -34.18 -21.27
N LEU A 565 21.63 -33.98 -19.99
CA LEU A 565 20.67 -34.81 -19.25
C LEU A 565 19.24 -34.64 -19.80
N GLN A 566 18.79 -33.40 -20.01
CA GLN A 566 17.48 -33.11 -20.59
C GLN A 566 17.34 -33.65 -22.02
N ALA A 567 18.40 -33.57 -22.84
CA ALA A 567 18.40 -34.19 -24.17
C ALA A 567 18.24 -35.72 -24.09
N ALA A 568 18.93 -36.38 -23.15
CA ALA A 568 18.81 -37.82 -22.93
C ALA A 568 17.44 -38.23 -22.36
N GLU A 569 16.86 -37.44 -21.46
CA GLU A 569 15.50 -37.65 -20.93
C GLU A 569 14.45 -37.50 -22.03
N LEU A 570 14.55 -36.45 -22.85
CA LEU A 570 13.65 -36.22 -23.99
C LEU A 570 13.76 -37.32 -25.08
N GLU A 571 14.94 -37.91 -25.28
CA GLU A 571 15.09 -39.09 -26.15
C GLU A 571 14.42 -40.34 -25.57
N VAL A 572 14.48 -40.57 -24.25
CA VAL A 572 13.74 -41.64 -23.58
C VAL A 572 12.23 -41.43 -23.71
N GLU A 573 11.72 -40.22 -23.44
CA GLU A 573 10.30 -39.89 -23.57
C GLU A 573 9.79 -40.09 -25.02
N ARG A 574 10.55 -39.62 -26.01
CA ARG A 574 10.22 -39.82 -27.44
C ARG A 574 10.20 -41.30 -27.82
N ALA A 575 11.10 -42.11 -27.28
CA ALA A 575 11.12 -43.56 -27.52
C ALA A 575 9.91 -44.26 -26.87
N VAL A 576 9.55 -43.89 -25.63
CA VAL A 576 8.37 -44.41 -24.93
C VAL A 576 7.07 -44.03 -25.65
N ALA A 577 6.90 -42.77 -26.04
CA ALA A 577 5.73 -42.30 -26.77
C ALA A 577 5.58 -42.97 -28.16
N ALA A 578 6.69 -43.21 -28.85
CA ALA A 578 6.69 -43.99 -30.10
C ALA A 578 6.26 -45.46 -29.86
N GLY A 579 6.70 -46.06 -28.75
CA GLY A 579 6.27 -47.39 -28.33
C GLY A 579 4.77 -47.47 -28.01
N GLN A 580 4.24 -46.50 -27.25
CA GLN A 580 2.81 -46.41 -26.92
C GLN A 580 1.95 -46.30 -28.19
N LYS A 581 2.32 -45.41 -29.12
CA LYS A 581 1.59 -45.23 -30.38
C LYS A 581 1.61 -46.48 -31.28
N ALA A 582 2.71 -47.22 -31.32
CA ALA A 582 2.75 -48.51 -32.00
C ALA A 582 1.82 -49.55 -31.32
N GLN A 583 1.75 -49.53 -29.99
CA GLN A 583 0.92 -50.44 -29.20
C GLN A 583 -0.59 -50.16 -29.34
N GLU A 584 -1.00 -48.90 -29.50
CA GLU A 584 -2.37 -48.50 -29.85
C GLU A 584 -2.78 -49.02 -31.24
N VAL A 585 -1.91 -48.88 -32.25
CA VAL A 585 -2.14 -49.38 -33.61
C VAL A 585 -2.28 -50.90 -33.62
N LEU A 586 -1.45 -51.63 -32.87
CA LEU A 586 -1.57 -53.09 -32.69
C LEU A 586 -2.90 -53.52 -32.06
N HIS A 587 -3.43 -52.72 -31.13
CA HIS A 587 -4.72 -53.01 -30.51
C HIS A 587 -5.88 -52.81 -31.51
N GLY A 588 -5.93 -51.66 -32.19
CA GLY A 588 -7.00 -51.35 -33.16
C GLY A 588 -7.03 -52.29 -34.36
N THR A 589 -5.86 -52.63 -34.94
CA THR A 589 -5.76 -53.55 -36.09
C THR A 589 -6.18 -54.98 -35.73
N ARG A 590 -5.96 -55.44 -34.49
CA ARG A 590 -6.39 -56.75 -34.00
C ARG A 590 -7.92 -56.89 -33.96
N VAL A 591 -8.64 -55.85 -33.55
CA VAL A 591 -10.12 -55.85 -33.53
C VAL A 591 -10.66 -55.94 -34.96
N LEU A 592 -10.22 -55.03 -35.84
CA LEU A 592 -10.66 -54.97 -37.25
C LEU A 592 -10.40 -56.27 -38.02
N ARG A 593 -9.27 -56.96 -37.75
CA ARG A 593 -9.00 -58.27 -38.36
C ARG A 593 -10.02 -59.33 -37.92
N THR A 594 -10.36 -59.36 -36.63
CA THR A 594 -11.28 -60.34 -36.05
C THR A 594 -12.71 -60.13 -36.57
N GLU A 595 -13.15 -58.87 -36.68
CA GLU A 595 -14.44 -58.51 -37.28
C GLU A 595 -14.52 -58.90 -38.77
N ALA A 596 -13.45 -58.66 -39.54
CA ALA A 596 -13.41 -59.04 -40.96
C ALA A 596 -13.49 -60.57 -41.15
N GLU A 597 -12.83 -61.35 -40.29
CA GLU A 597 -12.88 -62.82 -40.31
C GLU A 597 -14.29 -63.36 -40.01
N GLN A 598 -15.00 -62.79 -39.03
CA GLN A 598 -16.37 -63.18 -38.69
C GLN A 598 -17.37 -62.83 -39.81
N ASN A 599 -17.26 -61.65 -40.41
CA ASN A 599 -18.16 -61.21 -41.48
C ASN A 599 -18.02 -62.05 -42.77
N VAL A 600 -16.82 -62.51 -43.11
CA VAL A 600 -16.60 -63.43 -44.24
C VAL A 600 -17.28 -64.79 -44.01
N ALA A 601 -17.25 -65.31 -42.77
CA ALA A 601 -17.94 -66.55 -42.44
C ALA A 601 -19.47 -66.42 -42.62
N ALA A 602 -20.07 -65.36 -42.07
CA ALA A 602 -21.51 -65.14 -42.11
C ALA A 602 -22.08 -64.98 -43.54
N GLU A 603 -21.37 -64.29 -44.45
CA GLU A 603 -21.81 -64.19 -45.86
C GLU A 603 -21.69 -65.50 -46.63
N THR A 604 -20.74 -66.38 -46.24
CA THR A 604 -20.56 -67.69 -46.88
C THR A 604 -21.74 -68.62 -46.59
N GLU A 605 -22.27 -68.61 -45.36
CA GLU A 605 -23.47 -69.38 -44.98
C GLU A 605 -24.73 -68.86 -45.70
N ARG A 606 -24.90 -67.53 -45.80
CA ARG A 606 -26.03 -66.90 -46.51
C ARG A 606 -26.08 -67.24 -48.00
N GLY A 607 -24.92 -67.45 -48.63
CA GLY A 607 -24.84 -67.88 -50.02
C GLY A 607 -25.45 -69.27 -50.26
N GLN A 608 -25.21 -70.22 -49.35
CA GLN A 608 -25.70 -71.59 -49.49
C GLN A 608 -27.24 -71.65 -49.46
N ALA A 609 -27.86 -70.91 -48.53
CA ALA A 609 -29.33 -70.87 -48.41
C ALA A 609 -30.07 -70.32 -49.64
N ARG A 610 -29.47 -69.38 -50.39
CA ARG A 610 -30.06 -68.84 -51.64
C ARG A 610 -30.03 -69.87 -52.78
N GLN A 611 -29.00 -70.71 -52.82
CA GLN A 611 -28.82 -71.71 -53.86
C GLN A 611 -29.90 -72.82 -53.81
N ASP A 612 -30.37 -73.17 -52.62
CA ASP A 612 -31.43 -74.17 -52.40
C ASP A 612 -32.81 -73.67 -52.85
N GLU A 613 -33.17 -72.42 -52.54
CA GLU A 613 -34.49 -71.85 -52.87
C GLU A 613 -34.71 -71.70 -54.38
N ARG A 614 -33.65 -71.34 -55.12
CA ARG A 614 -33.67 -71.24 -56.59
C ARG A 614 -34.10 -72.54 -57.27
N GLN A 615 -33.79 -73.70 -56.69
CA GLN A 615 -34.16 -75.00 -57.27
C GLN A 615 -35.67 -75.31 -57.14
N ARG A 616 -36.37 -74.71 -56.16
CA ARG A 616 -37.81 -74.96 -55.92
C ARG A 616 -38.70 -74.23 -56.91
N LEU A 617 -38.49 -72.93 -57.12
CA LEU A 617 -39.35 -72.08 -57.95
C LEU A 617 -39.41 -72.52 -59.43
N LEU A 618 -38.34 -73.17 -59.94
CA LEU A 618 -38.30 -73.71 -61.30
C LEU A 618 -39.29 -74.87 -61.52
N ALA A 619 -39.76 -75.54 -60.47
CA ALA A 619 -40.71 -76.65 -60.58
C ALA A 619 -42.18 -76.21 -60.67
N GLU A 620 -42.54 -74.99 -60.23
CA GLU A 620 -43.93 -74.53 -60.12
C GLU A 620 -44.49 -73.86 -61.40
N LYS A 621 -43.61 -73.32 -62.26
CA LYS A 621 -44.00 -72.48 -63.41
C LYS A 621 -44.81 -73.20 -64.50
N GLN A 622 -44.50 -74.47 -64.78
CA GLN A 622 -44.90 -75.14 -66.04
C GLN A 622 -46.41 -75.25 -66.38
N PRO A 623 -47.37 -75.42 -65.45
CA PRO A 623 -48.75 -75.72 -65.82
C PRO A 623 -49.62 -74.49 -66.12
N LEU A 624 -49.29 -73.29 -65.60
CA LEU A 624 -50.18 -72.13 -65.64
C LEU A 624 -50.30 -71.47 -67.03
N GLU A 625 -49.26 -71.52 -67.86
CA GLU A 625 -49.19 -70.79 -69.16
C GLU A 625 -50.21 -71.29 -70.19
N THR A 626 -50.77 -72.49 -69.97
CA THR A 626 -51.66 -73.17 -70.91
C THR A 626 -53.11 -72.65 -70.86
N ALA A 627 -53.53 -71.94 -69.81
CA ALA A 627 -54.95 -71.68 -69.54
C ALA A 627 -55.53 -70.35 -70.06
N LEU A 628 -54.70 -69.32 -70.26
CA LEU A 628 -55.18 -67.93 -70.33
C LEU A 628 -55.54 -67.42 -71.75
N ALA A 629 -55.25 -68.19 -72.80
CA ALA A 629 -55.23 -67.70 -74.18
C ALA A 629 -56.61 -67.54 -74.89
N LEU A 630 -57.74 -67.49 -74.15
CA LEU A 630 -59.07 -67.81 -74.72
C LEU A 630 -60.22 -66.78 -74.53
N VAL A 631 -60.07 -65.69 -73.77
CA VAL A 631 -61.24 -64.85 -73.36
C VAL A 631 -61.07 -63.33 -73.59
N VAL A 632 -61.35 -62.90 -74.83
CA VAL A 632 -61.79 -61.53 -75.26
C VAL A 632 -60.79 -60.35 -75.16
N PRO A 633 -60.51 -59.65 -76.29
CA PRO A 633 -59.75 -58.39 -76.33
C PRO A 633 -60.60 -57.12 -76.57
N ASN A 634 -60.08 -55.99 -76.05
CA ASN A 634 -60.36 -54.56 -76.37
C ASN A 634 -61.62 -53.81 -75.84
N THR A 635 -61.32 -52.65 -75.22
CA THR A 635 -62.14 -51.41 -74.99
C THR A 635 -63.40 -51.52 -74.10
N GLU A 636 -63.47 -50.89 -72.91
CA GLU A 636 -63.55 -49.42 -72.60
C GLU A 636 -64.84 -48.74 -73.11
N ASP A 637 -65.59 -47.93 -72.35
CA ASP A 637 -65.86 -47.80 -70.90
C ASP A 637 -67.23 -47.09 -70.77
N VAL A 638 -68.09 -47.45 -69.79
CA VAL A 638 -69.54 -47.11 -69.84
C VAL A 638 -70.24 -46.87 -68.49
N ALA A 639 -69.72 -47.31 -67.33
CA ALA A 639 -70.58 -47.59 -66.16
C ALA A 639 -70.14 -47.03 -64.78
N GLY A 640 -69.44 -45.89 -64.71
CA GLY A 640 -69.11 -45.27 -63.42
C GLY A 640 -70.31 -44.63 -62.69
N THR A 641 -71.22 -44.02 -63.43
CA THR A 641 -71.47 -42.59 -63.19
C THR A 641 -72.71 -42.26 -62.34
N ILE A 642 -73.17 -43.17 -61.50
CA ILE A 642 -74.54 -43.11 -60.94
C ILE A 642 -74.56 -43.17 -59.42
N GLU A 643 -73.93 -44.15 -58.78
CA GLU A 643 -74.16 -44.44 -57.35
C GLU A 643 -73.54 -43.41 -56.38
N HIS A 644 -72.67 -42.52 -56.86
CA HIS A 644 -71.91 -41.60 -56.02
C HIS A 644 -72.69 -40.31 -55.62
N GLU A 645 -73.76 -39.97 -56.34
CA GLU A 645 -74.24 -38.58 -56.39
C GLU A 645 -75.21 -38.15 -55.26
N LEU A 646 -76.03 -39.05 -54.71
CA LEU A 646 -77.06 -38.66 -53.72
C LEU A 646 -76.65 -38.80 -52.23
N ALA A 647 -75.56 -39.52 -51.93
CA ALA A 647 -75.13 -39.73 -50.54
C ALA A 647 -74.43 -38.50 -49.93
N GLY A 648 -73.59 -37.80 -50.71
CA GLY A 648 -72.65 -36.81 -50.19
C GLY A 648 -73.26 -35.57 -49.52
N MET A 649 -74.47 -35.13 -49.92
CA MET A 649 -75.06 -33.88 -49.39
C MET A 649 -75.54 -33.98 -47.93
N VAL A 650 -75.92 -35.16 -47.45
CA VAL A 650 -76.41 -35.34 -46.07
C VAL A 650 -75.24 -35.56 -45.10
N GLU A 651 -74.23 -36.32 -45.52
CA GLU A 651 -73.02 -36.58 -44.73
C GLU A 651 -72.23 -35.28 -44.46
N ALA A 652 -72.06 -34.43 -45.47
CA ALA A 652 -71.29 -33.20 -45.37
C ALA A 652 -71.85 -32.20 -44.33
N LYS A 653 -73.19 -32.07 -44.20
CA LYS A 653 -73.78 -31.18 -43.19
C LYS A 653 -73.55 -31.68 -41.76
N THR A 654 -73.69 -32.99 -41.53
CA THR A 654 -73.46 -33.59 -40.20
C THR A 654 -71.99 -33.58 -39.79
N ALA A 655 -71.06 -33.72 -40.75
CA ALA A 655 -69.62 -33.66 -40.48
C ALA A 655 -69.18 -32.28 -39.98
N ARG A 656 -69.73 -31.19 -40.54
CA ARG A 656 -69.37 -29.81 -40.16
C ARG A 656 -69.64 -29.48 -38.69
N ASP A 657 -70.83 -29.82 -38.20
CA ASP A 657 -71.25 -29.44 -36.84
C ASP A 657 -70.50 -30.26 -35.76
N VAL A 658 -70.03 -31.47 -36.09
CA VAL A 658 -69.14 -32.28 -35.22
C VAL A 658 -67.74 -31.67 -35.12
N LEU A 659 -67.17 -31.21 -36.23
CA LEU A 659 -65.84 -30.60 -36.27
C LEU A 659 -65.77 -29.28 -35.47
N LEU A 660 -66.84 -28.48 -35.47
CA LEU A 660 -66.92 -27.26 -34.65
C LEU A 660 -66.78 -27.56 -33.15
N GLY A 661 -67.48 -28.57 -32.63
CA GLY A 661 -67.39 -28.96 -31.22
C GLY A 661 -66.02 -29.55 -30.83
N GLN A 662 -65.37 -30.29 -31.75
CA GLN A 662 -64.00 -30.75 -31.56
C GLN A 662 -62.99 -29.59 -31.54
N GLN A 663 -63.25 -28.52 -32.30
CA GLN A 663 -62.36 -27.39 -32.39
C GLN A 663 -62.30 -26.55 -31.11
N GLU A 664 -63.42 -26.37 -30.41
CA GLU A 664 -63.43 -25.69 -29.10
C GLU A 664 -62.57 -26.45 -28.07
N GLN A 665 -62.69 -27.78 -28.02
CA GLN A 665 -61.90 -28.63 -27.12
C GLN A 665 -60.39 -28.52 -27.39
N ARG A 666 -59.99 -28.52 -28.67
CA ARG A 666 -58.58 -28.34 -29.08
C ARG A 666 -58.01 -26.99 -28.62
N THR A 667 -58.79 -25.91 -28.73
CA THR A 667 -58.35 -24.57 -28.27
C THR A 667 -58.19 -24.46 -26.75
N LEU A 668 -59.00 -25.19 -25.96
CA LEU A 668 -58.85 -25.23 -24.51
C LEU A 668 -57.57 -25.95 -24.09
N ALA A 669 -57.30 -27.13 -24.68
CA ALA A 669 -56.09 -27.91 -24.39
C ALA A 669 -54.80 -27.12 -24.72
N SER A 670 -54.77 -26.40 -25.85
CA SER A 670 -53.65 -25.52 -26.20
C SER A 670 -53.40 -24.41 -25.16
N HIS A 671 -54.46 -23.86 -24.56
CA HIS A 671 -54.32 -22.85 -23.51
C HIS A 671 -53.76 -23.43 -22.21
N GLU A 672 -54.19 -24.63 -21.81
CA GLU A 672 -53.69 -25.33 -20.61
C GLU A 672 -52.21 -25.72 -20.77
N ALA A 673 -51.82 -26.27 -21.92
CA ALA A 673 -50.42 -26.57 -22.25
C ALA A 673 -49.54 -25.32 -22.17
N ARG A 674 -49.98 -24.19 -22.74
CA ARG A 674 -49.28 -22.90 -22.65
C ARG A 674 -49.11 -22.40 -21.20
N GLN A 675 -50.08 -22.64 -20.32
CA GLN A 675 -49.94 -22.30 -18.90
C GLN A 675 -48.97 -23.23 -18.15
N ARG A 676 -48.95 -24.54 -18.46
CA ARG A 676 -47.98 -25.50 -17.90
C ARG A 676 -46.55 -25.10 -18.27
N LEU A 677 -46.32 -24.80 -19.55
CA LEU A 677 -45.05 -24.34 -20.09
C LEU A 677 -44.50 -23.13 -19.32
N ALA A 678 -45.28 -22.05 -19.21
CA ALA A 678 -44.86 -20.81 -18.56
C ALA A 678 -44.52 -20.99 -17.05
N ARG A 679 -45.16 -21.95 -16.37
CA ARG A 679 -44.84 -22.28 -14.96
C ARG A 679 -43.51 -23.01 -14.83
N LEU A 680 -43.20 -23.92 -15.76
CA LEU A 680 -41.92 -24.65 -15.78
C LEU A 680 -40.77 -23.70 -16.11
N GLU A 681 -40.92 -22.85 -17.13
CA GLU A 681 -39.90 -21.87 -17.52
C GLU A 681 -39.56 -20.90 -16.37
N ALA A 682 -40.56 -20.38 -15.64
CA ALA A 682 -40.32 -19.52 -14.48
C ALA A 682 -39.58 -20.24 -13.32
N LYS A 683 -39.86 -21.53 -13.12
CA LYS A 683 -39.24 -22.35 -12.06
C LYS A 683 -37.79 -22.71 -12.40
N ILE A 684 -37.52 -23.01 -13.67
CA ILE A 684 -36.18 -23.26 -14.21
C ILE A 684 -35.30 -22.03 -14.05
N VAL A 685 -35.73 -20.84 -14.49
CA VAL A 685 -34.96 -19.59 -14.33
C VAL A 685 -34.60 -19.31 -12.86
N THR A 686 -35.48 -19.67 -11.93
CA THR A 686 -35.21 -19.53 -10.48
C THR A 686 -34.13 -20.49 -10.00
N LEU A 687 -34.17 -21.76 -10.44
CA LEU A 687 -33.18 -22.78 -10.10
C LEU A 687 -31.83 -22.57 -10.79
N GLU A 688 -31.80 -22.10 -12.04
CA GLU A 688 -30.57 -21.68 -12.75
C GLU A 688 -29.82 -20.59 -11.97
N GLY A 689 -30.56 -19.61 -11.42
CA GLY A 689 -30.00 -18.60 -10.53
C GLY A 689 -29.39 -19.19 -9.25
N GLN A 690 -30.05 -20.17 -8.63
CA GLN A 690 -29.56 -20.86 -7.43
C GLN A 690 -28.32 -21.74 -7.73
N VAL A 691 -28.30 -22.47 -8.85
CA VAL A 691 -27.14 -23.26 -9.28
C VAL A 691 -25.93 -22.36 -9.51
N LEU A 692 -26.11 -21.22 -10.19
CA LEU A 692 -25.03 -20.25 -10.41
C LEU A 692 -24.53 -19.63 -9.08
N GLU A 693 -25.42 -19.29 -8.16
CA GLU A 693 -25.05 -18.78 -6.83
C GLU A 693 -24.23 -19.81 -6.05
N GLN A 694 -24.65 -21.07 -6.00
CA GLN A 694 -23.91 -22.11 -5.29
C GLN A 694 -22.57 -22.46 -5.97
N GLN A 695 -22.51 -22.43 -7.31
CA GLN A 695 -21.27 -22.64 -8.06
C GLN A 695 -20.24 -21.53 -7.76
N THR A 696 -20.68 -20.26 -7.72
CA THR A 696 -19.80 -19.13 -7.36
C THR A 696 -19.32 -19.19 -5.91
N ARG A 697 -20.16 -19.68 -4.99
CA ARG A 697 -19.75 -19.97 -3.60
C ARG A 697 -18.75 -21.12 -3.51
N GLU A 698 -18.92 -22.21 -4.25
CA GLU A 698 -17.97 -23.32 -4.29
C GLU A 698 -16.59 -22.86 -4.78
N THR A 699 -16.54 -22.11 -5.89
CA THR A 699 -15.27 -21.59 -6.43
C THR A 699 -14.58 -20.62 -5.47
N ALA A 700 -15.33 -19.69 -4.86
CA ALA A 700 -14.77 -18.76 -3.88
C ALA A 700 -14.22 -19.49 -2.64
N ALA A 701 -14.93 -20.51 -2.15
CA ALA A 701 -14.47 -21.33 -1.02
C ALA A 701 -13.21 -22.14 -1.38
N LYS A 702 -13.12 -22.71 -2.60
CA LYS A 702 -11.90 -23.37 -3.10
C LYS A 702 -10.69 -22.44 -3.15
N ASP A 703 -10.83 -21.24 -3.70
CA ASP A 703 -9.73 -20.28 -3.82
C ASP A 703 -9.20 -19.83 -2.45
N VAL A 704 -10.11 -19.52 -1.51
CA VAL A 704 -9.73 -19.10 -0.15
C VAL A 704 -9.10 -20.27 0.62
N LEU A 705 -9.61 -21.49 0.49
CA LEU A 705 -9.05 -22.70 1.12
C LEU A 705 -7.66 -23.03 0.54
N GLY A 706 -7.51 -22.98 -0.78
CA GLY A 706 -6.23 -23.14 -1.47
C GLY A 706 -5.19 -22.11 -1.01
N THR A 707 -5.61 -20.85 -0.81
CA THR A 707 -4.73 -19.78 -0.29
C THR A 707 -4.26 -20.07 1.15
N HIS A 708 -5.13 -20.57 2.03
CA HIS A 708 -4.74 -20.94 3.40
C HIS A 708 -3.78 -22.13 3.41
N LEU A 709 -4.00 -23.13 2.55
CA LEU A 709 -3.17 -24.32 2.48
C LEU A 709 -1.83 -24.07 1.77
N ALA A 710 -1.77 -23.15 0.80
CA ALA A 710 -0.52 -22.64 0.25
C ALA A 710 0.32 -21.90 1.31
N ARG A 711 -0.31 -21.07 2.16
CA ARG A 711 0.36 -20.46 3.31
C ARG A 711 0.91 -21.50 4.29
N PHE A 712 0.10 -22.52 4.64
CA PHE A 712 0.58 -23.62 5.48
C PHE A 712 1.78 -24.34 4.86
N ALA A 713 1.74 -24.67 3.56
CA ALA A 713 2.86 -25.30 2.86
C ALA A 713 4.14 -24.45 2.96
N THR A 714 4.08 -23.14 2.69
CA THR A 714 5.25 -22.25 2.83
C THR A 714 5.83 -22.17 4.24
N VAL A 715 5.06 -22.53 5.27
CA VAL A 715 5.47 -22.42 6.68
C VAL A 715 5.91 -23.77 7.27
N ALA A 716 5.34 -24.89 6.81
CA ALA A 716 5.49 -26.20 7.47
C ALA A 716 6.19 -27.30 6.64
N SER A 717 6.16 -27.28 5.30
CA SER A 717 6.79 -28.32 4.49
C SER A 717 6.93 -27.97 3.00
N GLU A 718 8.02 -28.40 2.36
CA GLU A 718 8.28 -28.26 0.89
C GLU A 718 7.26 -28.95 -0.03
N ALA A 719 6.19 -29.56 0.51
CA ALA A 719 5.13 -30.21 -0.25
C ALA A 719 4.25 -29.17 -0.98
N ARG A 720 4.34 -29.16 -2.32
CA ARG A 720 3.32 -28.51 -3.15
C ARG A 720 1.99 -29.25 -3.01
N TRP A 721 0.91 -28.50 -2.84
CA TRP A 721 -0.44 -29.03 -2.70
C TRP A 721 -1.34 -28.45 -3.79
N GLU A 722 -2.06 -29.33 -4.49
CA GLU A 722 -3.00 -28.99 -5.54
C GLU A 722 -4.38 -29.56 -5.17
N LEU A 723 -5.41 -28.72 -5.22
CA LEU A 723 -6.80 -29.12 -5.08
C LEU A 723 -7.21 -29.88 -6.34
N GLY A 724 -7.27 -31.21 -6.28
CA GLY A 724 -7.78 -32.03 -7.38
C GLY A 724 -9.31 -31.98 -7.48
N ASP A 725 -9.85 -32.01 -8.70
CA ASP A 725 -11.29 -31.86 -8.98
C ASP A 725 -12.20 -33.00 -8.47
N GLY A 726 -11.61 -34.09 -7.96
CA GLY A 726 -12.33 -35.29 -7.52
C GLY A 726 -13.32 -35.06 -6.37
N PRO A 727 -14.22 -36.03 -6.13
CA PRO A 727 -15.19 -35.94 -5.04
C PRO A 727 -14.54 -36.35 -3.69
N GLY A 728 -14.27 -35.37 -2.84
CA GLY A 728 -14.11 -35.52 -1.39
C GLY A 728 -12.72 -35.93 -0.90
N ASP A 729 -12.04 -35.00 -0.22
CA ASP A 729 -11.56 -35.21 1.17
C ASP A 729 -10.87 -33.96 1.74
N GLU A 730 -11.21 -32.78 1.24
CA GLU A 730 -10.66 -31.49 1.67
C GLU A 730 -10.83 -31.30 3.18
N GLN A 731 -11.97 -31.70 3.74
CA GLN A 731 -12.20 -31.68 5.18
C GLN A 731 -11.31 -32.68 5.94
N GLU A 732 -11.31 -33.97 5.58
CA GLU A 732 -10.53 -34.99 6.29
C GLU A 732 -9.02 -34.75 6.18
N ARG A 733 -8.56 -34.22 5.04
CA ARG A 733 -7.15 -33.81 4.82
C ARG A 733 -6.78 -32.61 5.69
N VAL A 734 -7.63 -31.60 5.79
CA VAL A 734 -7.39 -30.45 6.69
C VAL A 734 -7.43 -30.89 8.15
N GLU A 735 -8.34 -31.77 8.55
CA GLU A 735 -8.39 -32.37 9.90
C GLU A 735 -7.09 -33.14 10.21
N ALA A 736 -6.60 -33.98 9.27
CA ALA A 736 -5.36 -34.73 9.42
C ALA A 736 -4.10 -33.83 9.47
N LEU A 737 -4.07 -32.74 8.67
CA LEU A 737 -3.02 -31.72 8.74
C LEU A 737 -3.08 -30.94 10.05
N LEU A 738 -4.26 -30.61 10.55
CA LEU A 738 -4.48 -29.92 11.82
C LEU A 738 -3.98 -30.78 12.99
N ASP A 739 -4.27 -32.09 12.98
CA ASP A 739 -3.75 -33.05 13.95
C ASP A 739 -2.22 -33.17 13.90
N LEU A 740 -1.62 -33.11 12.72
CA LEU A 740 -0.16 -33.12 12.55
C LEU A 740 0.48 -31.82 13.06
N ALA A 741 -0.07 -30.67 12.67
CA ALA A 741 0.39 -29.35 13.09
C ALA A 741 0.24 -29.17 14.60
N THR A 742 -0.87 -29.62 15.19
CA THR A 742 -1.13 -29.56 16.64
C THR A 742 -0.12 -30.40 17.41
N ARG A 743 0.16 -31.64 16.98
CA ARG A 743 1.19 -32.49 17.59
C ARG A 743 2.60 -31.87 17.43
N SER A 744 2.89 -31.29 16.27
CA SER A 744 4.15 -30.58 16.00
C SER A 744 4.34 -29.35 16.89
N HIS A 745 3.28 -28.56 17.10
CA HIS A 745 3.28 -27.41 18.01
C HIS A 745 3.44 -27.85 19.47
N GLN A 746 2.71 -28.88 19.92
CA GLN A 746 2.84 -29.45 21.27
C GLN A 746 4.23 -30.02 21.56
N GLU A 747 4.93 -30.55 20.54
CA GLU A 747 6.33 -30.96 20.67
C GLU A 747 7.26 -29.75 20.84
N ALA A 748 7.12 -28.71 20.01
CA ALA A 748 7.92 -27.48 20.16
C ALA A 748 7.67 -26.78 21.51
N VAL A 749 6.43 -26.73 22.00
CA VAL A 749 6.08 -26.16 23.31
C VAL A 749 6.78 -26.93 24.44
N ARG A 750 6.84 -28.27 24.36
CA ARG A 750 7.56 -29.10 25.33
C ARG A 750 9.07 -28.87 25.27
N GLN A 751 9.65 -28.79 24.08
CA GLN A 751 11.09 -28.51 23.89
C GLN A 751 11.47 -27.13 24.41
N HIS A 752 10.65 -26.11 24.12
CA HIS A 752 10.81 -24.77 24.68
C HIS A 752 10.72 -24.77 26.21
N ALA A 753 9.72 -25.45 26.79
CA ALA A 753 9.57 -25.53 28.25
C ALA A 753 10.76 -26.22 28.96
N VAL A 754 11.35 -27.25 28.34
CA VAL A 754 12.60 -27.86 28.82
C VAL A 754 13.75 -26.85 28.76
N LEU A 755 13.92 -26.15 27.64
CA LEU A 755 14.97 -25.13 27.48
C LEU A 755 14.81 -23.92 28.42
N VAL A 756 13.58 -23.55 28.81
CA VAL A 756 13.34 -22.54 29.85
C VAL A 756 13.89 -23.04 31.19
N GLY A 757 13.51 -24.24 31.63
CA GLY A 757 13.99 -24.80 32.89
C GLY A 757 15.49 -25.04 32.93
N ASP A 758 16.08 -25.50 31.81
CA ASP A 758 17.53 -25.64 31.65
C ASP A 758 18.23 -24.28 31.71
N ALA A 759 17.68 -23.23 31.09
CA ALA A 759 18.23 -21.88 31.14
C ALA A 759 18.17 -21.28 32.56
N GLU A 760 17.03 -21.38 33.25
CA GLU A 760 16.85 -20.87 34.62
C GLU A 760 17.80 -21.57 35.60
N HIS A 761 17.85 -22.91 35.56
CA HIS A 761 18.73 -23.69 36.45
C HIS A 761 20.22 -23.49 36.12
N LEU A 762 20.57 -23.22 34.85
CA LEU A 762 21.95 -22.88 34.47
C LEU A 762 22.34 -21.46 34.89
N ASP A 763 21.43 -20.48 34.81
CA ASP A 763 21.64 -19.10 35.26
C ASP A 763 21.97 -19.06 36.76
N GLU A 764 21.14 -19.69 37.61
CA GLU A 764 21.41 -19.82 39.06
C GLU A 764 22.76 -20.49 39.37
N ARG A 765 23.16 -21.46 38.55
CA ARG A 765 24.45 -22.17 38.71
C ARG A 765 25.62 -21.32 38.25
N VAL A 766 25.46 -20.51 37.19
CA VAL A 766 26.47 -19.55 36.74
C VAL A 766 26.69 -18.47 37.79
N ASP A 767 25.62 -17.92 38.37
CA ASP A 767 25.72 -16.93 39.45
C ASP A 767 26.47 -17.49 40.68
N ARG A 768 26.10 -18.69 41.14
CA ARG A 768 26.81 -19.37 42.25
C ARG A 768 28.25 -19.75 41.90
N ALA A 769 28.55 -20.05 40.63
CA ALA A 769 29.91 -20.28 40.15
C ALA A 769 30.73 -18.98 40.13
N VAL A 770 30.14 -17.85 39.71
CA VAL A 770 30.77 -16.52 39.74
C VAL A 770 31.05 -16.08 41.18
N GLU A 771 30.08 -16.25 42.08
CA GLU A 771 30.28 -15.98 43.52
C GLU A 771 31.43 -16.84 44.08
N SER A 772 31.41 -18.16 43.86
CA SER A 772 32.44 -19.08 44.35
C SER A 772 33.82 -18.79 43.75
N ARG A 773 33.91 -18.37 42.48
CA ARG A 773 35.15 -17.90 41.84
C ARG A 773 35.67 -16.61 42.48
N SER A 774 34.78 -15.68 42.84
CA SER A 774 35.16 -14.44 43.53
C SER A 774 35.71 -14.72 44.95
N GLN A 775 35.05 -15.60 45.70
CA GLN A 775 35.51 -16.06 47.02
C GLN A 775 36.86 -16.76 46.92
N LEU A 776 37.05 -17.61 45.90
CA LEU A 776 38.32 -18.28 45.62
C LEU A 776 39.44 -17.29 45.30
N ALA A 777 39.17 -16.24 44.53
CA ALA A 777 40.14 -15.19 44.23
C ALA A 777 40.56 -14.41 45.49
N VAL A 778 39.60 -14.04 46.35
CA VAL A 778 39.86 -13.37 47.64
C VAL A 778 40.65 -14.29 48.59
N ALA A 779 40.29 -15.57 48.69
CA ALA A 779 40.99 -16.54 49.51
C ALA A 779 42.43 -16.77 49.01
N ARG A 780 42.66 -16.87 47.69
CA ARG A 780 44.00 -16.94 47.09
C ARG A 780 44.84 -15.70 47.42
N ALA A 781 44.33 -14.50 47.15
CA ALA A 781 45.05 -13.25 47.42
C ALA A 781 45.42 -13.11 48.92
N ARG A 782 44.48 -13.41 49.82
CA ARG A 782 44.73 -13.43 51.28
C ARG A 782 45.76 -14.48 51.67
N GLY A 783 45.70 -15.67 51.07
CA GLY A 783 46.65 -16.76 51.29
C GLY A 783 48.06 -16.44 50.81
N GLU A 784 48.19 -15.79 49.65
CA GLU A 784 49.47 -15.33 49.09
C GLU A 784 50.13 -14.28 49.99
N VAL A 785 49.41 -13.23 50.37
CA VAL A 785 49.90 -12.18 51.28
C VAL A 785 50.30 -12.78 52.64
N ALA A 786 49.47 -13.66 53.20
CA ALA A 786 49.77 -14.30 54.48
C ALA A 786 50.98 -15.24 54.41
N ARG A 787 51.15 -15.96 53.29
CA ARG A 787 52.31 -16.83 53.05
C ARG A 787 53.59 -16.02 52.87
N GLU A 788 53.54 -14.95 52.08
CA GLU A 788 54.69 -14.07 51.84
C GLU A 788 55.14 -13.39 53.14
N LEU A 789 54.20 -12.85 53.93
CA LEU A 789 54.48 -12.32 55.26
C LEU A 789 55.08 -13.38 56.20
N GLY A 790 54.55 -14.60 56.20
CA GLY A 790 55.07 -15.72 56.99
C GLY A 790 56.48 -16.20 56.59
N LEU A 791 56.86 -16.02 55.32
CA LEU A 791 58.20 -16.29 54.78
C LEU A 791 59.19 -15.16 55.09
N LEU A 792 58.79 -13.90 54.87
CA LEU A 792 59.64 -12.72 55.14
C LEU A 792 59.98 -12.57 56.62
N LEU A 793 59.02 -12.86 57.51
CA LEU A 793 59.25 -12.91 58.96
C LEU A 793 59.86 -14.24 59.43
N GLY A 794 60.08 -15.21 58.52
CA GLY A 794 60.57 -16.55 58.83
C GLY A 794 62.08 -16.67 59.03
N ALA A 795 62.48 -17.79 59.62
CA ALA A 795 63.88 -18.12 59.97
C ALA A 795 64.61 -17.04 60.82
N ASN A 796 63.85 -16.24 61.57
CA ASN A 796 64.32 -15.01 62.23
C ASN A 796 64.95 -13.99 61.28
N ASN A 797 64.82 -14.10 59.95
CA ASN A 797 65.50 -13.20 59.00
C ASN A 797 65.17 -11.73 59.25
N PHE A 798 63.90 -11.39 59.45
CA PHE A 798 63.50 -10.02 59.79
C PHE A 798 63.95 -9.59 61.19
N GLN A 799 63.87 -10.48 62.19
CA GLN A 799 64.35 -10.17 63.55
C GLN A 799 65.87 -9.94 63.57
N THR A 800 66.64 -10.76 62.85
CA THR A 800 68.08 -10.62 62.67
C THR A 800 68.42 -9.36 61.88
N TYR A 801 67.70 -9.05 60.81
CA TYR A 801 67.88 -7.79 60.05
C TYR A 801 67.65 -6.55 60.93
N VAL A 802 66.56 -6.52 61.71
CA VAL A 802 66.29 -5.43 62.67
C VAL A 802 67.34 -5.40 63.78
N LEU A 803 67.78 -6.55 64.28
CA LEU A 803 68.81 -6.67 65.32
C LEU A 803 70.21 -6.27 64.81
N GLU A 804 70.57 -6.57 63.57
CA GLU A 804 71.80 -6.14 62.92
C GLU A 804 71.80 -4.63 62.71
N GLY A 805 70.67 -4.06 62.27
CA GLY A 805 70.47 -2.61 62.21
C GLY A 805 70.62 -1.96 63.59
N ALA A 806 69.96 -2.50 64.62
CA ALA A 806 70.04 -2.00 65.99
C ALA A 806 71.45 -2.15 66.59
N MET A 807 72.13 -3.28 66.36
CA MET A 807 73.52 -3.49 66.77
C MET A 807 74.47 -2.51 66.10
N LYS A 808 74.28 -2.23 64.81
CA LYS A 808 75.10 -1.25 64.09
C LYS A 808 74.95 0.15 64.68
N VAL A 809 73.71 0.61 64.88
CA VAL A 809 73.42 1.90 65.53
C VAL A 809 74.06 1.95 66.92
N LEU A 810 73.81 0.94 67.76
CA LEU A 810 74.41 0.81 69.10
C LEU A 810 75.95 0.82 69.08
N THR A 811 76.56 0.24 68.04
CA THR A 811 78.02 0.24 67.84
C THR A 811 78.53 1.63 67.45
N ASP A 812 77.83 2.34 66.56
CA ASP A 812 78.20 3.68 66.12
C ASP A 812 78.08 4.70 67.27
N ASP A 813 77.07 4.58 68.12
CA ASP A 813 76.92 5.40 69.33
C ASP A 813 77.93 5.01 70.41
N GLY A 814 78.10 3.71 70.69
CA GLY A 814 79.11 3.21 71.63
C GLY A 814 80.53 3.58 71.20
N SER A 815 80.76 3.64 69.89
CA SER A 815 81.98 4.18 69.27
C SER A 815 82.18 5.65 69.64
N ALA A 816 81.16 6.50 69.48
CA ALA A 816 81.25 7.93 69.84
C ALA A 816 81.46 8.16 71.34
N HIS A 817 80.88 7.31 72.21
CA HIS A 817 81.16 7.34 73.65
C HIS A 817 82.58 6.84 73.98
N LEU A 818 83.05 5.77 73.33
CA LEU A 818 84.38 5.22 73.57
C LEU A 818 85.48 6.17 73.08
N GLU A 819 85.30 6.81 71.93
CA GLU A 819 86.21 7.85 71.45
C GLU A 819 86.25 9.03 72.44
N ARG A 820 85.13 9.41 73.06
CA ARG A 820 85.09 10.51 74.05
C ARG A 820 85.80 10.17 75.37
N VAL A 821 85.67 8.93 75.84
CA VAL A 821 86.18 8.47 77.15
C VAL A 821 87.60 7.88 77.05
N SER A 822 88.15 7.75 75.84
CA SER A 822 89.52 7.29 75.59
C SER A 822 90.40 8.35 74.87
N ASP A 823 90.00 9.62 74.93
CA ASP A 823 90.65 10.74 74.23
C ASP A 823 90.96 10.47 72.74
N GLY A 824 89.97 9.91 72.04
CA GLY A 824 90.03 9.58 70.62
C GLY A 824 90.87 8.34 70.27
N ARG A 825 91.40 7.60 71.24
CA ARG A 825 92.25 6.43 71.01
C ARG A 825 91.50 5.19 70.50
N TYR A 826 90.37 4.88 71.13
CA TYR A 826 89.64 3.64 70.89
C TYR A 826 88.28 3.89 70.26
N ARG A 827 87.94 3.07 69.26
CA ARG A 827 86.67 3.13 68.56
C ARG A 827 86.02 1.75 68.50
N LEU A 828 84.72 1.65 68.76
CA LEU A 828 83.99 0.39 68.59
C LEU A 828 83.71 0.08 67.10
N HIS A 829 83.72 -1.21 66.79
CA HIS A 829 83.37 -1.77 65.50
C HIS A 829 82.59 -3.08 65.69
N TYR A 830 81.75 -3.44 64.73
CA TYR A 830 80.93 -4.66 64.74
C TYR A 830 80.97 -5.29 63.36
N ASP A 831 81.37 -6.56 63.30
CA ASP A 831 81.61 -7.31 62.07
C ASP A 831 80.42 -8.21 61.65
N GLY A 832 79.31 -8.14 62.38
CA GLY A 832 78.14 -9.03 62.24
C GLY A 832 78.13 -10.23 63.18
N LEU A 833 79.25 -10.52 63.87
CA LEU A 833 79.41 -11.64 64.79
C LEU A 833 79.71 -11.19 66.22
N ASP A 834 80.74 -10.36 66.43
CA ASP A 834 81.22 -9.94 67.75
C ASP A 834 81.66 -8.46 67.74
N PHE A 835 81.73 -7.83 68.93
CA PHE A 835 82.30 -6.48 69.04
C PHE A 835 83.83 -6.52 68.93
N GLN A 836 84.39 -5.52 68.26
CA GLN A 836 85.82 -5.31 68.06
C GLN A 836 86.17 -3.86 68.42
N VAL A 837 87.43 -3.61 68.78
CA VAL A 837 87.95 -2.25 69.03
C VAL A 837 89.03 -1.93 68.02
N VAL A 838 88.91 -0.77 67.38
CA VAL A 838 89.93 -0.18 66.52
C VAL A 838 90.84 0.67 67.40
N ASP A 839 92.13 0.34 67.46
CA ASP A 839 93.15 1.10 68.17
C ASP A 839 93.80 2.11 67.22
N ARG A 840 93.34 3.37 67.30
CA ARG A 840 93.73 4.44 66.37
C ARG A 840 95.17 4.89 66.56
N TRP A 841 95.76 4.66 67.74
CA TRP A 841 97.17 4.95 67.99
C TRP A 841 98.10 3.84 67.45
N ASN A 842 97.56 2.65 67.19
CA ASN A 842 98.28 1.54 66.56
C ASN A 842 97.86 1.35 65.09
N ALA A 843 97.87 2.44 64.32
CA ALA A 843 97.54 2.45 62.88
C ALA A 843 96.18 1.82 62.52
N ASP A 844 95.14 2.15 63.29
CA ASP A 844 93.78 1.61 63.17
C ASP A 844 93.71 0.06 63.25
N ALA A 845 94.60 -0.55 64.03
CA ALA A 845 94.61 -2.00 64.24
C ALA A 845 93.31 -2.48 64.91
N VAL A 846 92.63 -3.41 64.24
CA VAL A 846 91.37 -4.00 64.72
C VAL A 846 91.66 -5.17 65.66
N ARG A 847 91.21 -5.06 66.91
CA ARG A 847 91.45 -6.02 68.00
C ARG A 847 90.14 -6.60 68.51
N SER A 848 90.13 -7.89 68.86
CA SER A 848 89.01 -8.49 69.57
C SER A 848 88.93 -7.93 71.00
N VAL A 849 87.72 -7.63 71.48
CA VAL A 849 87.46 -7.21 72.87
C VAL A 849 88.00 -8.20 73.92
N LYS A 850 88.23 -9.47 73.54
CA LYS A 850 88.83 -10.52 74.39
C LYS A 850 90.33 -10.32 74.66
N THR A 851 90.97 -9.34 74.01
CA THR A 851 92.42 -9.06 74.07
C THR A 851 92.76 -7.69 74.67
N LEU A 852 91.77 -7.04 75.29
CA LEU A 852 91.89 -5.74 75.95
C LEU A 852 92.41 -5.89 77.39
N SER A 853 93.02 -4.83 77.92
CA SER A 853 93.38 -4.76 79.34
C SER A 853 92.14 -4.64 80.24
N GLY A 854 92.32 -4.74 81.57
CA GLY A 854 91.22 -4.59 82.53
C GLY A 854 90.51 -3.23 82.41
N GLY A 855 91.28 -2.13 82.41
CA GLY A 855 90.76 -0.78 82.20
C GLY A 855 90.14 -0.57 80.80
N GLU A 856 90.78 -1.08 79.74
CA GLU A 856 90.24 -0.99 78.37
C GLU A 856 88.91 -1.74 78.21
N THR A 857 88.79 -2.90 78.85
CA THR A 857 87.54 -3.68 78.89
C THR A 857 86.46 -2.93 79.65
N PHE A 858 86.81 -2.25 80.75
CA PHE A 858 85.88 -1.41 81.51
C PHE A 858 85.39 -0.23 80.68
N LEU A 859 86.28 0.56 80.07
CA LEU A 859 85.90 1.71 79.23
C LEU A 859 85.04 1.29 78.02
N THR A 860 85.39 0.19 77.37
CA THR A 860 84.64 -0.36 76.23
C THR A 860 83.24 -0.82 76.65
N SER A 861 83.13 -1.49 77.80
CA SER A 861 81.84 -1.95 78.34
C SER A 861 80.98 -0.78 78.82
N LEU A 862 81.60 0.24 79.42
CA LEU A 862 80.95 1.46 79.85
C LEU A 862 80.35 2.20 78.66
N ALA A 863 81.16 2.51 77.64
CA ALA A 863 80.72 3.22 76.43
C ALA A 863 79.55 2.52 75.72
N LEU A 864 79.57 1.17 75.67
CA LEU A 864 78.46 0.38 75.14
C LEU A 864 77.20 0.45 76.03
N ALA A 865 77.37 0.49 77.36
CA ALA A 865 76.26 0.67 78.30
C ALA A 865 75.62 2.06 78.21
N LEU A 866 76.42 3.12 77.99
CA LEU A 866 75.93 4.49 77.80
C LEU A 866 75.09 4.57 76.51
N ALA A 867 75.64 4.06 75.40
CA ALA A 867 74.95 3.98 74.11
C ALA A 867 73.63 3.19 74.18
N LEU A 868 73.61 2.08 74.93
CA LEU A 868 72.40 1.29 75.14
C LEU A 868 71.36 2.08 75.95
N ALA A 869 71.77 2.78 77.00
CA ALA A 869 70.89 3.60 77.83
C ALA A 869 70.27 4.77 77.04
N GLU A 870 71.03 5.41 76.15
CA GLU A 870 70.54 6.45 75.24
C GLU A 870 69.55 5.90 74.20
N ARG A 871 69.91 4.85 73.45
CA ARG A 871 69.04 4.33 72.37
C ARG A 871 67.77 3.66 72.86
N LEU A 872 67.76 3.13 74.09
CA LEU A 872 66.53 2.68 74.73
C LEU A 872 65.52 3.83 74.99
N ALA A 873 65.95 5.10 74.98
CA ALA A 873 65.03 6.24 75.02
C ALA A 873 64.31 6.44 73.68
N ASP A 874 65.06 6.45 72.57
CA ASP A 874 64.50 6.65 71.22
C ASP A 874 63.57 5.50 70.80
N LEU A 875 63.97 4.26 71.09
CA LEU A 875 63.28 3.05 70.62
C LEU A 875 62.01 2.73 71.43
N GLY A 876 61.93 3.19 72.68
CA GLY A 876 60.77 2.97 73.56
C GLY A 876 59.56 3.87 73.29
N ALA A 877 59.72 4.96 72.52
CA ALA A 877 58.65 5.92 72.25
C ALA A 877 57.60 5.41 71.23
N GLY A 878 57.85 4.28 70.55
CA GLY A 878 57.04 3.76 69.45
C GLY A 878 56.11 2.59 69.82
N ALA A 879 54.85 2.91 70.12
CA ALA A 879 53.67 2.03 69.99
C ALA A 879 53.47 0.80 70.92
N TYR A 880 54.47 0.24 71.59
CA TYR A 880 54.27 -0.87 72.55
C TYR A 880 55.08 -0.70 73.84
N GLY A 881 54.56 0.11 74.76
CA GLY A 881 55.24 0.41 76.02
C GLY A 881 55.14 -0.71 77.06
N HIS A 882 56.21 -1.49 77.22
CA HIS A 882 56.56 -2.20 78.45
C HIS A 882 58.10 -2.19 78.63
N GLU A 883 58.56 -1.96 79.86
CA GLU A 883 59.97 -2.04 80.29
C GLU A 883 60.95 -1.01 79.69
N ALA A 884 60.68 0.29 79.87
CA ALA A 884 61.73 1.30 79.83
C ALA A 884 62.70 1.09 81.02
N LEU A 885 64.01 0.96 80.76
CA LEU A 885 65.02 0.93 81.81
C LEU A 885 65.25 2.35 82.38
N GLU A 886 64.45 2.71 83.39
CA GLU A 886 64.52 4.01 84.09
C GLU A 886 65.76 4.16 84.99
N SER A 887 66.48 3.06 85.27
CA SER A 887 67.70 3.07 86.07
C SER A 887 68.82 2.22 85.46
N LEU A 888 70.05 2.65 85.67
CA LEU A 888 71.28 1.96 85.29
C LEU A 888 72.18 1.85 86.52
N PHE A 889 72.56 0.63 86.90
CA PHE A 889 73.49 0.40 88.01
C PHE A 889 74.84 -0.10 87.47
N ILE A 890 75.92 0.55 87.89
CA ILE A 890 77.30 0.19 87.57
C ILE A 890 77.98 -0.22 88.87
N ASP A 891 78.38 -1.49 88.96
CA ASP A 891 78.98 -2.08 90.16
C ASP A 891 80.47 -2.38 89.93
N GLU A 892 81.33 -1.72 90.71
CA GLU A 892 82.75 -2.04 90.96
C GLU A 892 83.61 -2.42 89.73
N GLY A 893 83.77 -1.46 88.79
CA GLY A 893 84.72 -1.58 87.66
C GLY A 893 85.78 -0.48 87.55
N PHE A 894 85.67 0.60 88.33
CA PHE A 894 86.51 1.80 88.19
C PHE A 894 87.94 1.61 88.73
N GLY A 895 88.17 0.65 89.63
CA GLY A 895 89.48 0.40 90.26
C GLY A 895 90.56 -0.17 89.35
N ALA A 896 90.28 -0.40 88.07
CA ALA A 896 91.23 -0.85 87.05
C ALA A 896 91.67 0.30 86.10
N LEU A 897 91.36 1.55 86.45
CA LEU A 897 91.78 2.76 85.73
C LEU A 897 92.99 3.37 86.44
N ASP A 898 94.20 3.11 85.93
CA ASP A 898 95.48 3.49 86.56
C ASP A 898 95.84 5.00 86.47
N THR A 899 94.92 5.87 86.04
CA THR A 899 95.18 7.32 85.83
C THR A 899 93.98 8.21 86.20
N ASP A 900 94.24 9.27 87.00
CA ASP A 900 93.25 10.29 87.39
C ASP A 900 92.54 10.91 86.16
N GLU A 901 93.29 11.13 85.08
CA GLU A 901 92.82 11.77 83.84
C GLU A 901 91.73 10.95 83.14
N THR A 902 91.87 9.62 83.11
CA THR A 902 90.83 8.72 82.56
C THR A 902 89.60 8.61 83.46
N LEU A 903 89.77 8.78 84.78
CA LEU A 903 88.66 8.75 85.73
C LEU A 903 87.78 10.01 85.58
N ASP A 904 88.39 11.19 85.40
CA ASP A 904 87.65 12.44 85.14
C ASP A 904 86.85 12.40 83.82
N GLN A 905 87.40 11.81 82.74
CA GLN A 905 86.66 11.63 81.48
C GLN A 905 85.46 10.68 81.63
N VAL A 906 85.62 9.60 82.40
CA VAL A 906 84.53 8.68 82.76
C VAL A 906 83.43 9.39 83.54
N ILE A 907 83.79 10.25 84.50
CA ILE A 907 82.84 11.02 85.31
C ILE A 907 82.02 11.99 84.44
N GLN A 908 82.67 12.76 83.56
CA GLN A 908 81.97 13.69 82.65
C GLN A 908 80.98 12.97 81.71
N ALA A 909 81.33 11.77 81.24
CA ALA A 909 80.43 10.96 80.42
C ALA A 909 79.23 10.41 81.20
N LEU A 910 79.38 10.16 82.51
CA LEU A 910 78.28 9.76 83.41
C LEU A 910 77.38 10.93 83.79
N GLU A 911 77.94 12.12 84.05
CA GLU A 911 77.20 13.36 84.29
C GLU A 911 76.33 13.75 83.08
N ALA A 912 76.84 13.59 81.86
CA ALA A 912 76.10 13.86 80.62
C ALA A 912 74.79 13.05 80.51
N LEU A 913 74.71 11.87 81.14
CA LEU A 913 73.50 11.03 81.10
C LEU A 913 72.46 11.40 82.17
N GLN A 914 72.85 12.10 83.25
CA GLN A 914 71.91 12.54 84.28
C GLN A 914 70.84 13.51 83.75
N THR A 915 71.08 14.20 82.63
CA THR A 915 70.13 15.16 82.06
C THR A 915 68.85 14.52 81.52
N ASN A 916 68.80 13.20 81.34
CA ASN A 916 67.73 12.49 80.63
C ASN A 916 66.70 11.80 81.55
N HIS A 917 66.45 12.34 82.75
CA HIS A 917 65.44 11.85 83.72
C HIS A 917 65.59 10.38 84.15
N ARG A 918 66.81 9.83 84.22
CA ARG A 918 67.09 8.44 84.61
C ARG A 918 67.96 8.36 85.87
N VAL A 919 67.79 7.27 86.63
CA VAL A 919 68.55 7.02 87.86
C VAL A 919 69.82 6.24 87.55
N LEU A 920 70.95 6.94 87.48
CA LEU A 920 72.27 6.31 87.45
C LEU A 920 72.72 6.00 88.89
N GLY A 921 72.88 4.71 89.21
CA GLY A 921 73.50 4.23 90.45
C GLY A 921 74.93 3.75 90.19
N VAL A 922 75.88 4.25 90.97
CA VAL A 922 77.28 3.82 90.90
C VAL A 922 77.70 3.25 92.25
N VAL A 923 78.17 2.00 92.26
CA VAL A 923 78.75 1.34 93.43
C VAL A 923 80.26 1.27 93.22
N THR A 924 81.01 1.84 94.16
CA THR A 924 82.46 1.98 94.05
C THR A 924 83.12 2.08 95.43
N HIS A 925 84.30 1.48 95.56
CA HIS A 925 85.20 1.68 96.70
C HIS A 925 86.16 2.87 96.52
N LEU A 926 86.18 3.50 95.33
CA LEU A 926 87.05 4.64 95.05
C LEU A 926 86.49 5.93 95.66
N THR A 927 87.19 6.48 96.65
CA THR A 927 86.79 7.73 97.32
C THR A 927 86.71 8.91 96.35
N GLN A 928 87.64 9.00 95.39
CA GLN A 928 87.66 10.05 94.35
C GLN A 928 86.38 10.11 93.52
N LEU A 929 85.78 8.95 93.21
CA LEU A 929 84.53 8.87 92.44
C LEU A 929 83.32 9.19 93.31
N ALA A 930 83.34 8.77 94.58
CA ALA A 930 82.27 9.07 95.54
C ALA A 930 82.17 10.56 95.88
N GLU A 931 83.30 11.27 96.02
CA GLU A 931 83.33 12.71 96.32
C GLU A 931 82.87 13.62 95.16
N ARG A 932 82.91 13.10 93.93
CA ARG A 932 82.47 13.82 92.72
C ARG A 932 80.96 13.69 92.46
N MET A 933 80.31 12.68 93.03
CA MET A 933 78.87 12.43 92.83
C MET A 933 78.03 13.25 93.83
N PRO A 934 76.96 13.94 93.40
CA PRO A 934 76.20 14.85 94.26
C PRO A 934 75.35 14.16 95.34
N THR A 935 75.21 12.84 95.32
CA THR A 935 74.49 12.07 96.34
C THR A 935 75.06 10.67 96.40
N HIS A 936 75.43 10.18 97.58
CA HIS A 936 76.00 8.85 97.76
C HIS A 936 75.47 8.13 99.00
N ILE A 937 75.40 6.80 98.92
CA ILE A 937 75.02 5.94 100.04
C ILE A 937 76.29 5.26 100.56
N ARG A 938 76.76 5.67 101.74
CA ARG A 938 77.98 5.14 102.35
C ARG A 938 77.65 3.93 103.22
N VAL A 939 78.19 2.76 102.85
CA VAL A 939 78.02 1.51 103.60
C VAL A 939 79.15 1.35 104.61
N LYS A 940 78.83 1.31 105.90
CA LYS A 940 79.80 1.12 107.00
C LYS A 940 79.64 -0.29 107.58
N LYS A 941 80.76 -1.04 107.65
CA LYS A 941 80.82 -2.40 108.20
C LYS A 941 81.13 -2.35 109.71
N ALA A 942 80.45 -3.16 110.51
CA ALA A 942 80.66 -3.29 111.95
C ALA A 942 80.52 -4.77 112.40
N PRO A 943 80.90 -5.11 113.65
CA PRO A 943 80.82 -6.49 114.15
C PRO A 943 79.39 -7.04 114.19
N GLU A 944 78.39 -6.18 114.46
CA GLU A 944 76.98 -6.55 114.57
C GLU A 944 76.27 -6.72 113.20
N GLY A 945 76.92 -6.28 112.10
CA GLY A 945 76.31 -6.16 110.77
C GLY A 945 76.84 -4.95 109.98
N SER A 946 76.26 -4.67 108.83
CA SER A 946 76.55 -3.44 108.06
C SER A 946 75.36 -2.50 108.09
N TRP A 947 75.61 -1.19 108.21
CA TRP A 947 74.57 -0.16 108.12
C TRP A 947 74.88 0.86 107.04
N ILE A 948 73.84 1.54 106.58
CA ILE A 948 73.93 2.56 105.52
C ILE A 948 73.74 3.96 106.09
N GLU A 949 74.44 4.92 105.51
CA GLU A 949 74.29 6.34 105.76
C GLU A 949 74.10 7.04 104.41
N VAL A 950 73.10 7.90 104.29
CA VAL A 950 72.77 8.59 103.04
C VAL A 950 73.26 10.04 103.15
N GLU A 951 74.29 10.37 102.39
CA GLU A 951 74.80 11.73 102.24
C GLU A 951 74.23 12.32 100.94
N ARG A 952 73.59 13.48 101.03
CA ARG A 952 72.85 14.19 99.97
C ARG A 952 73.43 15.58 99.75
#